data_AF-A0A1U9Z9R3-F1
#
_entry.id   AF-A0A1U9Z9R3-F1
#
_cell.length_a   1.000
_cell.length_b   1.000
_cell.length_c   1.000
_cell.angle_alpha   90.00
_cell.angle_beta   90.00
_cell.angle_gamma   90.00
#
_symmetry.space_group_name_H-M   'P 1'
#
loop_
_entity.id
_entity.type
_entity.pdbx_description
1 polymer ?
#
loop_
_entity_poly.entity_id
_entity_poly.type
_entity_poly.pdbx_seq_one_letter_code
_entity_poly.pdbx_strand_id
1 'polypeptide(L)'
;MRVSRGPKPKPIQEFPEPLFDAAHDPDGFQEALAYQMRRFGENYWQLYRAVVRLDETFDHKTMLSWFEGKSVPRSVASFRILSRIEKRYRLPEGYFKAKLPHQNRSLHGHDLGDISPAERRRIAVHLPDDFSSLPFSKREEIVDWVRRVIISGTTDYRRYQAKASKQRYAVRFPGVTYGGGSLSPREHSLAENIHNTAAESFEDPDLLSGVVDAPPRLAMEMADLIRFKTSTLTAIGLQRNGVWGEETASQKIEHLGLMFGALAASPSGIIKGRGVSLSQLTFGLLIFPGVWDWYLQWREQRRGFYTKWEEDMLMVAQSLTRSEVGWIRQHPELLQKVRPIEGLIAPEEIAFASRDWHGACDAFHRHAGYRSKEIQRVMRVHRDPFEPIMVVLEADSPLSEYRKITDEILRRMPDEDRYPRAAAEAVRLFRLLRLGLHLGLRQKNLRQLRVCPRGQFPTSERRLEDMKCGELRWSDRDSGWEVLIPSVAFKNSGSSFFGQKPFRLILPDLLDLYKYLEAYIDRHRGVLLGPADDPGTLFIKTVKATSKQAAYGSTTFYEAWRTVIQRYGIYNPYTGRGAIKGLLPHGPHNLRDILATHILKQTGSYEQASYAIQDTPDVVQEHYGRFLPQDKAALAARILNQVWEAA
;
A
#
# COMPACT_ATOMS: atom_id res chain seq x y z
N MET A 1 -18.50 59.74 30.26
CA MET A 1 -17.10 59.46 29.88
C MET A 1 -17.02 59.32 28.36
N ARG A 2 -16.34 60.25 27.68
CA ARG A 2 -16.08 60.15 26.23
C ARG A 2 -14.93 59.16 26.04
N VAL A 3 -15.19 58.06 25.32
CA VAL A 3 -14.13 57.17 24.85
C VAL A 3 -13.26 57.98 23.88
N SER A 4 -12.02 58.22 24.26
CA SER A 4 -11.00 58.81 23.39
C SER A 4 -10.94 58.02 22.09
N ARG A 5 -11.34 58.63 20.97
CA ARG A 5 -11.09 58.04 19.64
C ARG A 5 -9.58 57.91 19.51
N GLY A 6 -9.09 56.68 19.33
CA GLY A 6 -7.68 56.41 19.11
C GLY A 6 -7.12 57.26 17.95
N PRO A 7 -5.80 57.48 17.91
CA PRO A 7 -5.16 58.32 16.89
C PRO A 7 -5.60 57.92 15.48
N LYS A 8 -5.86 58.91 14.62
CA LYS A 8 -6.27 58.67 13.23
C LYS A 8 -5.24 57.75 12.57
N PRO A 9 -5.68 56.70 11.84
CA PRO A 9 -4.74 55.79 11.20
C PRO A 9 -3.83 56.56 10.23
N LYS A 10 -2.52 56.28 10.26
CA LYS A 10 -1.57 56.87 9.30
C LYS A 10 -2.04 56.59 7.86
N PRO A 11 -1.85 57.54 6.92
CA PRO A 11 -2.13 57.31 5.52
C PRO A 11 -1.26 56.16 4.98
N ILE A 12 -1.85 55.31 4.16
CA ILE A 12 -1.17 54.15 3.57
C ILE A 12 -0.43 54.65 2.33
N GLN A 13 0.90 54.73 2.40
CA GLN A 13 1.76 54.94 1.23
C GLN A 13 1.95 53.62 0.49
N GLU A 14 1.95 53.58 -0.84
CA GLU A 14 2.07 52.32 -1.61
C GLU A 14 3.46 51.67 -1.49
N PHE A 15 4.51 52.48 -1.53
CA PHE A 15 5.91 52.06 -1.35
C PHE A 15 6.55 52.91 -0.25
N PRO A 16 6.61 52.44 1.02
CA PRO A 16 7.25 53.19 2.09
C PRO A 16 8.77 53.24 1.89
N GLU A 17 9.40 54.35 2.30
CA GLU A 17 10.86 54.46 2.32
C GLU A 17 11.44 53.76 3.56
N PRO A 18 12.58 53.07 3.45
CA PRO A 18 13.21 52.39 4.58
C PRO A 18 13.77 53.42 5.58
N LEU A 19 13.61 53.15 6.87
CA LEU A 19 14.19 53.94 7.96
C LEU A 19 15.71 53.74 8.09
N PHE A 20 16.24 52.63 7.56
CA PHE A 20 17.65 52.29 7.57
C PHE A 20 18.00 51.30 6.43
N ASP A 21 19.28 51.29 6.03
CA ASP A 21 19.80 50.37 5.01
C ASP A 21 19.86 48.93 5.52
N ALA A 22 19.70 47.98 4.59
CA ALA A 22 19.67 46.57 4.95
C ALA A 22 21.09 46.09 5.37
N ALA A 23 21.29 45.86 6.67
CA ALA A 23 22.59 45.45 7.22
C ALA A 23 22.78 43.93 7.31
N HIS A 24 21.69 43.17 7.41
CA HIS A 24 21.71 41.70 7.48
C HIS A 24 20.40 41.13 6.89
N ASP A 25 20.44 39.91 6.35
CA ASP A 25 19.29 39.19 5.82
C ASP A 25 19.00 37.93 6.67
N PRO A 26 17.96 37.94 7.52
CA PRO A 26 17.65 36.79 8.38
C PRO A 26 17.25 35.54 7.59
N ASP A 27 17.67 34.35 8.04
CA ASP A 27 17.39 33.08 7.34
C ASP A 27 15.93 32.62 7.46
N GLY A 28 15.28 32.90 8.59
CA GLY A 28 13.93 32.46 8.91
C GLY A 28 12.84 33.47 8.52
N PHE A 29 11.67 32.96 8.12
CA PHE A 29 10.54 33.78 7.68
C PHE A 29 10.07 34.78 8.74
N GLN A 30 9.96 34.35 10.00
CA GLN A 30 9.49 35.22 11.07
C GLN A 30 10.47 36.37 11.28
N GLU A 31 11.74 36.04 11.41
CA GLU A 31 12.83 36.97 11.66
C GLU A 31 12.95 37.97 10.51
N ALA A 32 12.83 37.50 9.27
CA ALA A 32 12.83 38.34 8.08
C ALA A 32 11.59 39.24 7.99
N LEU A 33 10.38 38.73 8.29
CA LEU A 33 9.16 39.55 8.29
C LEU A 33 9.24 40.65 9.36
N ALA A 34 9.67 40.31 10.57
CA ALA A 34 9.85 41.25 11.66
C ALA A 34 10.93 42.30 11.33
N TYR A 35 12.04 41.87 10.72
CA TYR A 35 13.11 42.76 10.28
C TYR A 35 12.64 43.76 9.22
N GLN A 36 11.96 43.29 8.17
CA GLN A 36 11.46 44.18 7.11
C GLN A 36 10.38 45.14 7.65
N MET A 37 9.45 44.67 8.47
CA MET A 37 8.48 45.56 9.13
C MET A 37 9.14 46.66 9.97
N ARG A 38 10.20 46.31 10.73
CA ARG A 38 11.00 47.29 11.48
C ARG A 38 11.73 48.26 10.57
N ARG A 39 12.31 47.77 9.47
CA ARG A 39 13.01 48.57 8.45
C ARG A 39 12.11 49.63 7.85
N PHE A 40 10.83 49.33 7.62
CA PHE A 40 9.86 50.28 7.06
C PHE A 40 9.00 50.99 8.13
N GLY A 41 9.28 50.80 9.42
CA GLY A 41 8.56 51.46 10.51
C GLY A 41 7.08 51.08 10.63
N GLU A 42 6.71 49.89 10.15
CA GLU A 42 5.33 49.42 10.12
C GLU A 42 5.06 48.39 11.23
N ASN A 43 3.86 48.45 11.81
CA ASN A 43 3.34 47.38 12.67
C ASN A 43 2.41 46.44 11.89
N TYR A 44 2.06 45.29 12.48
CA TYR A 44 1.27 44.26 11.79
C TYR A 44 -0.09 44.76 11.30
N TRP A 45 -0.70 45.70 12.02
CA TRP A 45 -2.01 46.27 11.68
C TRP A 45 -1.92 47.26 10.51
N GLN A 46 -0.86 48.07 10.47
CA GLN A 46 -0.57 48.96 9.35
C GLN A 46 -0.28 48.15 8.09
N LEU A 47 0.59 47.14 8.19
CA LEU A 47 0.90 46.24 7.09
C LEU A 47 -0.36 45.54 6.57
N TYR A 48 -1.17 44.98 7.48
CA TYR A 48 -2.45 44.35 7.16
C TYR A 48 -3.36 45.25 6.33
N ARG A 49 -3.59 46.50 6.80
CA ARG A 49 -4.44 47.46 6.08
C ARG A 49 -3.87 47.86 4.72
N ALA A 50 -2.55 47.78 4.54
CA ALA A 50 -1.88 48.15 3.30
C ALA A 50 -1.93 47.06 2.22
N VAL A 51 -1.97 45.78 2.61
CA VAL A 51 -1.82 44.66 1.65
C VAL A 51 -3.10 43.85 1.42
N VAL A 52 -4.09 43.95 2.32
CA VAL A 52 -5.38 43.24 2.21
C VAL A 52 -6.40 44.14 1.53
N ARG A 53 -7.10 43.61 0.53
CA ARG A 53 -8.15 44.32 -0.21
C ARG A 53 -9.52 44.14 0.44
N LEU A 54 -10.47 45.02 0.13
CA LEU A 54 -11.83 45.03 0.72
C LEU A 54 -12.64 43.75 0.44
N ASP A 55 -12.32 43.03 -0.63
CA ASP A 55 -12.98 41.80 -1.07
C ASP A 55 -12.32 40.51 -0.54
N GLU A 56 -11.27 40.63 0.28
CA GLU A 56 -10.51 39.48 0.79
C GLU A 56 -10.84 39.14 2.24
N THR A 57 -10.98 37.85 2.53
CA THR A 57 -11.34 37.33 3.87
C THR A 57 -10.13 37.07 4.77
N PHE A 58 -8.98 37.72 4.50
CA PHE A 58 -7.75 37.52 5.27
C PHE A 58 -7.89 38.18 6.66
N ASP A 59 -7.69 37.43 7.74
CA ASP A 59 -7.82 37.95 9.12
C ASP A 59 -6.50 38.56 9.61
N HIS A 60 -6.54 39.78 10.15
CA HIS A 60 -5.41 40.46 10.81
C HIS A 60 -4.69 39.62 11.87
N LYS A 61 -5.41 38.74 12.58
CA LYS A 61 -4.80 37.81 13.56
C LYS A 61 -3.82 36.84 12.91
N THR A 62 -4.01 36.53 11.63
CA THR A 62 -3.09 35.70 10.85
C THR A 62 -1.75 36.42 10.65
N MET A 63 -1.79 37.71 10.29
CA MET A 63 -0.58 38.54 10.15
C MET A 63 0.18 38.65 11.48
N LEU A 64 -0.55 38.86 12.59
CA LEU A 64 0.03 38.89 13.93
C LEU A 64 0.69 37.55 14.28
N SER A 65 0.01 36.43 13.99
CA SER A 65 0.54 35.10 14.24
C SER A 65 1.81 34.80 13.42
N TRP A 66 1.97 35.37 12.23
CA TRP A 66 3.19 35.27 11.43
C TRP A 66 4.34 36.07 12.05
N PHE A 67 4.07 37.29 12.48
CA PHE A 67 5.04 38.14 13.17
C PHE A 67 5.53 37.53 14.50
N GLU A 68 4.63 36.91 15.25
CA GLU A 68 4.94 36.20 16.51
C GLU A 68 5.57 34.81 16.30
N GLY A 69 5.70 34.33 15.05
CA GLY A 69 6.26 33.01 14.74
C GLY A 69 5.36 31.82 15.09
N LYS A 70 4.12 32.06 15.54
CA LYS A 70 3.14 31.01 15.91
C LYS A 70 2.60 30.25 14.70
N SER A 71 2.60 30.86 13.52
CA SER A 71 2.20 30.20 12.27
C SER A 71 2.94 30.78 11.08
N VAL A 72 2.85 30.09 9.94
CA VAL A 72 3.42 30.54 8.68
C VAL A 72 2.37 30.52 7.56
N PRO A 73 2.55 31.32 6.50
CA PRO A 73 1.75 31.28 5.28
C PRO A 73 1.62 29.86 4.71
N ARG A 74 0.38 29.39 4.45
CA ARG A 74 0.10 28.01 3.98
C ARG A 74 -0.97 27.89 2.89
N SER A 75 -1.60 28.99 2.52
CA SER A 75 -2.66 29.01 1.50
C SER A 75 -2.27 29.87 0.30
N VAL A 76 -2.93 29.63 -0.84
CA VAL A 76 -2.79 30.48 -2.04
C VAL A 76 -3.09 31.95 -1.70
N ALA A 77 -4.11 32.20 -0.88
CA ALA A 77 -4.45 33.54 -0.41
C ALA A 77 -3.32 34.15 0.43
N SER A 78 -2.74 33.38 1.36
CA SER A 78 -1.61 33.83 2.19
C SER A 78 -0.38 34.18 1.36
N PHE A 79 -0.09 33.41 0.31
CA PHE A 79 1.05 33.68 -0.57
C PHE A 79 0.82 34.90 -1.46
N ARG A 80 -0.42 35.16 -1.90
CA ARG A 80 -0.76 36.44 -2.56
C ARG A 80 -0.50 37.63 -1.65
N ILE A 81 -0.77 37.50 -0.34
CA ILE A 81 -0.43 38.52 0.64
C ILE A 81 1.09 38.69 0.74
N LEU A 82 1.87 37.60 0.82
CA LEU A 82 3.35 37.69 0.80
C LEU A 82 3.87 38.42 -0.44
N SER A 83 3.43 38.06 -1.65
CA SER A 83 3.88 38.73 -2.88
C SER A 83 3.57 40.23 -2.87
N ARG A 84 2.47 40.65 -2.22
CA ARG A 84 2.16 42.08 -2.04
C ARG A 84 3.07 42.75 -1.01
N ILE A 85 3.43 42.06 0.06
CA ILE A 85 4.42 42.57 1.04
C ILE A 85 5.79 42.70 0.35
N GLU A 86 6.22 41.70 -0.42
CA GLU A 86 7.46 41.73 -1.20
C GLU A 86 7.49 42.91 -2.16
N LYS A 87 6.42 43.09 -2.95
CA LYS A 87 6.28 44.23 -3.86
C LYS A 87 6.31 45.57 -3.12
N ARG A 88 5.57 45.69 -2.01
CA ARG A 88 5.51 46.90 -1.17
C ARG A 88 6.90 47.30 -0.66
N TYR A 89 7.68 46.34 -0.19
CA TYR A 89 9.02 46.56 0.35
C TYR A 89 10.13 46.50 -0.71
N ARG A 90 9.78 46.38 -1.99
CA ARG A 90 10.72 46.24 -3.12
C ARG A 90 11.73 45.10 -2.91
N LEU A 91 11.27 43.99 -2.35
CA LEU A 91 12.06 42.78 -2.15
C LEU A 91 12.01 41.90 -3.41
N PRO A 92 13.02 41.04 -3.63
CA PRO A 92 12.97 40.04 -4.70
C PRO A 92 11.71 39.16 -4.59
N GLU A 93 11.16 38.77 -5.73
CA GLU A 93 10.00 37.87 -5.77
C GLU A 93 10.35 36.54 -5.11
N GLY A 94 9.50 36.08 -4.17
CA GLY A 94 9.72 34.85 -3.42
C GLY A 94 10.73 34.98 -2.27
N TYR A 95 11.16 36.19 -1.91
CA TYR A 95 12.04 36.44 -0.76
C TYR A 95 11.51 35.80 0.54
N PHE A 96 10.24 36.03 0.90
CA PHE A 96 9.69 35.45 2.12
C PHE A 96 9.44 33.94 1.96
N LYS A 97 9.07 33.51 0.75
CA LYS A 97 8.88 32.08 0.45
C LYS A 97 10.16 31.29 0.67
N ALA A 98 11.31 31.80 0.22
CA ALA A 98 12.61 31.17 0.42
C ALA A 98 12.97 31.02 1.91
N LYS A 99 12.38 31.84 2.78
CA LYS A 99 12.64 31.81 4.23
C LYS A 99 11.59 31.00 5.01
N LEU A 100 10.56 30.48 4.33
CA LEU A 100 9.58 29.61 4.97
C LEU A 100 10.24 28.27 5.31
N PRO A 101 9.91 27.68 6.48
CA PRO A 101 10.40 26.35 6.86
C PRO A 101 9.86 25.24 5.92
N HIS A 102 8.99 25.58 4.98
CA HIS A 102 8.26 24.68 4.10
C HIS A 102 8.23 25.20 2.66
N GLN A 103 9.39 25.45 2.05
CA GLN A 103 9.47 25.89 0.64
C GLN A 103 8.75 24.94 -0.35
N ASN A 104 8.64 23.65 0.02
CA ASN A 104 8.24 22.56 -0.88
C ASN A 104 6.89 21.91 -0.55
N ARG A 105 5.98 22.61 0.14
CA ARG A 105 4.63 22.10 0.43
C ARG A 105 3.63 22.82 -0.47
N SER A 106 2.89 22.08 -1.30
CA SER A 106 1.89 22.69 -2.18
C SER A 106 0.83 23.43 -1.36
N LEU A 107 0.47 24.61 -1.85
CA LEU A 107 -0.48 25.49 -1.19
C LEU A 107 -1.86 24.84 -1.12
N HIS A 108 -2.60 25.15 -0.05
CA HIS A 108 -4.00 24.76 0.05
C HIS A 108 -4.92 25.89 -0.45
N GLY A 109 -6.08 25.54 -1.00
CA GLY A 109 -7.06 26.50 -1.51
C GLY A 109 -6.98 26.78 -3.02
N HIS A 110 -6.33 25.93 -3.82
CA HIS A 110 -6.49 25.97 -5.27
C HIS A 110 -7.95 25.74 -5.66
N ASP A 111 -8.46 26.56 -6.59
CA ASP A 111 -9.75 26.31 -7.23
C ASP A 111 -9.56 25.22 -8.29
N LEU A 112 -10.21 24.08 -8.04
CA LEU A 112 -10.18 22.90 -8.92
C LEU A 112 -11.58 22.59 -9.47
N GLY A 113 -12.55 23.50 -9.35
CA GLY A 113 -13.94 23.26 -9.75
C GLY A 113 -14.61 22.10 -8.99
N ASP A 114 -15.46 21.36 -9.69
CA ASP A 114 -16.29 20.26 -9.15
C ASP A 114 -15.53 18.94 -8.97
N ILE A 115 -14.52 18.97 -8.10
CA ILE A 115 -13.80 17.77 -7.65
C ILE A 115 -14.15 17.47 -6.19
N SER A 116 -14.39 16.18 -5.89
CA SER A 116 -14.69 15.72 -4.54
C SER A 116 -13.61 16.17 -3.53
N PRO A 117 -13.97 16.48 -2.27
CA PRO A 117 -12.99 16.90 -1.25
C PRO A 117 -11.87 15.89 -1.02
N ALA A 118 -12.15 14.59 -1.16
CA ALA A 118 -11.15 13.53 -1.02
C ALA A 118 -10.13 13.53 -2.15
N GLU A 119 -10.58 13.71 -3.40
CA GLU A 119 -9.70 13.81 -4.55
C GLU A 119 -8.91 15.12 -4.55
N ARG A 120 -9.54 16.24 -4.21
CA ARG A 120 -8.89 17.55 -4.03
C ARG A 120 -7.71 17.46 -3.08
N ARG A 121 -7.86 16.78 -1.93
CA ARG A 121 -6.76 16.57 -0.96
C ARG A 121 -5.59 15.78 -1.54
N ARG A 122 -5.86 14.76 -2.36
CA ARG A 122 -4.82 13.95 -3.00
C ARG A 122 -4.07 14.73 -4.07
N ILE A 123 -4.79 15.47 -4.92
CA ILE A 123 -4.20 16.23 -6.03
C ILE A 123 -3.41 17.43 -5.51
N ALA A 124 -3.94 18.16 -4.53
CA ALA A 124 -3.38 19.44 -4.07
C ALA A 124 -1.90 19.36 -3.70
N VAL A 125 -1.43 18.24 -3.14
CA VAL A 125 -0.03 18.04 -2.71
C VAL A 125 0.96 17.94 -3.89
N HIS A 126 0.45 17.76 -5.11
CA HIS A 126 1.23 17.60 -6.34
C HIS A 126 1.09 18.78 -7.31
N LEU A 127 0.38 19.84 -6.92
CA LEU A 127 0.25 21.05 -7.73
C LEU A 127 1.42 22.02 -7.48
N PRO A 128 1.84 22.77 -8.51
CA PRO A 128 2.82 23.84 -8.31
C PRO A 128 2.21 25.02 -7.54
N ASP A 129 3.06 25.81 -6.90
CA ASP A 129 2.59 26.85 -5.98
C ASP A 129 1.89 27.99 -6.74
N ASP A 130 2.27 28.24 -7.99
CA ASP A 130 1.69 29.20 -8.92
C ASP A 130 0.49 28.64 -9.72
N PHE A 131 0.02 27.42 -9.40
CA PHE A 131 -1.03 26.75 -10.18
C PHE A 131 -2.25 27.62 -10.44
N SER A 132 -2.70 28.41 -9.44
CA SER A 132 -3.89 29.26 -9.56
C SER A 132 -3.71 30.47 -10.48
N SER A 133 -2.48 30.85 -10.83
CA SER A 133 -2.18 31.92 -11.81
C SER A 133 -1.98 31.39 -13.22
N LEU A 134 -1.89 30.07 -13.41
CA LEU A 134 -1.71 29.48 -14.73
C LEU A 134 -2.98 29.58 -15.60
N PRO A 135 -2.83 29.65 -16.95
CA PRO A 135 -3.94 29.53 -17.88
C PRO A 135 -4.77 28.26 -17.62
N PHE A 136 -6.08 28.33 -17.89
CA PHE A 136 -7.00 27.21 -17.64
C PHE A 136 -6.54 25.90 -18.31
N SER A 137 -6.14 25.95 -19.58
CA SER A 137 -5.63 24.79 -20.32
C SER A 137 -4.42 24.15 -19.64
N LYS A 138 -3.51 24.96 -19.09
CA LYS A 138 -2.34 24.46 -18.35
C LYS A 138 -2.73 23.85 -17.01
N ARG A 139 -3.73 24.42 -16.33
CA ARG A 139 -4.27 23.85 -15.09
C ARG A 139 -4.91 22.48 -15.33
N GLU A 140 -5.68 22.32 -16.40
CA GLU A 140 -6.26 21.03 -16.80
C GLU A 140 -5.17 20.01 -17.13
N GLU A 141 -4.17 20.39 -17.94
CA GLU A 141 -3.03 19.52 -18.28
C GLU A 141 -2.34 18.97 -17.02
N ILE A 142 -2.05 19.84 -16.04
CA ILE A 142 -1.39 19.45 -14.79
C ILE A 142 -2.28 18.51 -13.97
N VAL A 143 -3.57 18.83 -13.83
CA VAL A 143 -4.52 18.00 -13.06
C VAL A 143 -4.65 16.61 -13.68
N ASP A 144 -4.76 16.53 -15.00
CA ASP A 144 -4.87 15.26 -15.72
C ASP A 144 -3.58 14.46 -15.67
N TRP A 145 -2.42 15.12 -15.76
CA TRP A 145 -1.13 14.46 -15.55
C TRP A 145 -1.01 13.90 -14.13
N VAL A 146 -1.35 14.67 -13.10
CA VAL A 146 -1.33 14.21 -11.69
C VAL A 146 -2.27 13.03 -11.49
N ARG A 147 -3.49 13.09 -12.03
CA ARG A 147 -4.45 11.98 -11.97
C ARG A 147 -3.88 10.72 -12.60
N ARG A 148 -3.39 10.81 -13.84
CA ARG A 148 -2.94 9.67 -14.64
C ARG A 148 -1.64 9.05 -14.13
N VAL A 149 -0.65 9.88 -13.79
CA VAL A 149 0.71 9.43 -13.46
C VAL A 149 0.86 9.19 -11.97
N ILE A 150 0.45 10.14 -11.12
CA ILE A 150 0.67 10.05 -9.67
C ILE A 150 -0.47 9.29 -8.97
N ILE A 151 -1.72 9.69 -9.16
CA ILE A 151 -2.81 9.11 -8.35
C ILE A 151 -3.13 7.70 -8.80
N SER A 152 -3.44 7.55 -10.08
CA SER A 152 -3.94 6.30 -10.63
C SER A 152 -2.79 5.39 -11.10
N GLY A 153 -1.76 5.98 -11.73
CA GLY A 153 -0.73 5.21 -12.44
C GLY A 153 -1.37 4.27 -13.46
N THR A 154 -2.48 4.70 -14.08
CA THR A 154 -3.43 3.81 -14.77
C THR A 154 -3.02 3.51 -16.20
N THR A 155 -2.92 2.21 -16.46
CA THR A 155 -3.41 1.55 -17.67
C THR A 155 -4.94 1.41 -17.61
N ASP A 156 -5.61 1.06 -18.71
CA ASP A 156 -7.08 0.88 -18.80
C ASP A 156 -7.65 -0.11 -17.77
N TYR A 157 -6.86 -1.09 -17.36
CA TYR A 157 -7.26 -2.11 -16.40
C TYR A 157 -7.37 -1.62 -14.95
N ARG A 158 -6.49 -0.71 -14.51
CA ARG A 158 -6.66 -0.09 -13.18
C ARG A 158 -7.91 0.78 -13.12
N ARG A 159 -8.32 1.37 -14.27
CA ARG A 159 -9.62 2.05 -14.38
C ARG A 159 -10.78 1.06 -14.33
N TYR A 160 -10.64 -0.12 -14.94
CA TYR A 160 -11.60 -1.21 -14.79
C TYR A 160 -11.70 -1.69 -13.33
N GLN A 161 -10.59 -1.99 -12.65
CA GLN A 161 -10.59 -2.40 -11.23
C GLN A 161 -11.27 -1.36 -10.33
N ALA A 162 -10.92 -0.07 -10.46
CA ALA A 162 -11.55 1.01 -9.69
C ALA A 162 -13.04 1.25 -10.03
N LYS A 163 -13.52 0.76 -11.18
CA LYS A 163 -14.95 0.75 -11.53
C LYS A 163 -15.63 -0.54 -11.05
N ALA A 164 -14.97 -1.68 -11.15
CA ALA A 164 -15.43 -2.99 -10.69
C ALA A 164 -15.59 -3.02 -9.18
N SER A 165 -14.69 -2.36 -8.43
CA SER A 165 -14.77 -2.22 -6.98
C SER A 165 -16.01 -1.46 -6.47
N LYS A 166 -16.56 -0.57 -7.31
CA LYS A 166 -17.82 0.11 -7.00
C LYS A 166 -19.03 -0.79 -7.22
N GLN A 167 -18.87 -1.91 -7.92
CA GLN A 167 -19.93 -2.86 -8.25
C GLN A 167 -19.83 -4.06 -7.31
N ARG A 168 -20.59 -3.99 -6.23
CA ARG A 168 -20.45 -4.87 -5.07
C ARG A 168 -21.32 -6.12 -5.20
N TYR A 169 -20.73 -7.30 -5.02
CA TYR A 169 -21.41 -8.60 -5.03
C TYR A 169 -20.59 -9.62 -4.24
N ALA A 170 -21.11 -10.10 -3.11
CA ALA A 170 -20.52 -11.22 -2.36
C ALA A 170 -21.57 -11.80 -1.42
N VAL A 171 -21.39 -13.07 -1.07
CA VAL A 171 -22.02 -13.69 0.09
C VAL A 171 -21.02 -13.65 1.25
N ARG A 172 -21.38 -13.02 2.37
CA ARG A 172 -20.58 -12.99 3.60
C ARG A 172 -20.90 -14.19 4.47
N PHE A 173 -19.94 -14.67 5.25
CA PHE A 173 -20.11 -15.79 6.17
C PHE A 173 -19.96 -15.32 7.63
N PRO A 174 -21.02 -14.78 8.26
CA PRO A 174 -20.94 -14.30 9.65
C PRO A 174 -20.59 -15.44 10.61
N GLY A 175 -19.70 -15.19 11.57
CA GLY A 175 -19.34 -16.17 12.61
C GLY A 175 -18.33 -17.24 12.20
N VAL A 176 -17.95 -17.32 10.91
CA VAL A 176 -16.82 -18.13 10.46
C VAL A 176 -15.54 -17.29 10.57
N THR A 177 -15.03 -17.13 11.79
CA THR A 177 -13.76 -16.45 12.06
C THR A 177 -12.73 -17.44 12.55
N TYR A 178 -11.58 -17.50 11.88
CA TYR A 178 -10.36 -18.08 12.42
C TYR A 178 -9.53 -16.94 13.01
N GLY A 179 -9.11 -17.04 14.27
CA GLY A 179 -8.40 -15.97 15.00
C GLY A 179 -9.35 -15.05 15.78
N GLY A 180 -9.25 -15.07 17.12
CA GLY A 180 -10.15 -14.35 18.03
C GLY A 180 -10.14 -12.83 17.81
N GLY A 181 -11.26 -12.32 17.31
CA GLY A 181 -11.55 -10.90 17.23
C GLY A 181 -13.01 -10.70 16.82
N SER A 182 -13.83 -10.20 17.74
CA SER A 182 -15.19 -9.74 17.47
C SER A 182 -15.23 -8.93 16.18
N LEU A 183 -16.13 -9.28 15.26
CA LEU A 183 -16.41 -8.57 14.00
C LEU A 183 -16.85 -7.13 14.29
N SER A 184 -15.88 -6.24 14.50
CA SER A 184 -15.98 -4.83 14.14
C SER A 184 -15.44 -4.68 12.71
N PRO A 185 -15.96 -3.75 11.91
CA PRO A 185 -15.68 -3.70 10.47
C PRO A 185 -14.25 -3.21 10.25
N ARG A 186 -13.26 -4.10 10.07
CA ARG A 186 -11.95 -3.76 9.49
C ARG A 186 -11.04 -4.95 9.19
N GLU A 187 -10.36 -4.80 8.05
CA GLU A 187 -9.00 -5.26 7.75
C GLU A 187 -8.81 -6.77 7.50
N HIS A 188 -9.10 -7.22 6.26
CA HIS A 188 -8.67 -8.53 5.76
C HIS A 188 -7.46 -8.43 4.81
N SER A 189 -6.73 -9.54 4.75
CA SER A 189 -5.31 -9.66 4.52
C SER A 189 -4.97 -10.47 3.26
N LEU A 190 -4.18 -9.87 2.36
CA LEU A 190 -3.47 -10.56 1.26
C LEU A 190 -2.57 -11.67 1.80
N ALA A 191 -2.70 -12.89 1.25
CA ALA A 191 -1.57 -13.80 1.12
C ALA A 191 -1.65 -14.65 -0.16
N GLU A 192 -0.93 -14.18 -1.17
CA GLU A 192 -0.04 -14.91 -2.08
C GLU A 192 0.01 -16.43 -1.82
N ASN A 193 -0.48 -17.24 -2.77
CA ASN A 193 0.00 -18.60 -3.03
C ASN A 193 0.99 -18.51 -4.20
N ILE A 194 2.24 -18.92 -4.00
CA ILE A 194 3.24 -19.00 -5.08
C ILE A 194 3.60 -20.48 -5.15
N HIS A 195 2.75 -21.21 -5.88
CA HIS A 195 3.22 -22.21 -6.81
C HIS A 195 2.76 -21.86 -8.24
N ASN A 196 2.49 -20.58 -8.46
CA ASN A 196 2.02 -20.01 -9.70
C ASN A 196 2.66 -18.62 -9.83
N THR A 197 3.67 -18.58 -10.67
CA THR A 197 4.58 -17.47 -10.94
C THR A 197 3.99 -16.48 -11.97
N ALA A 198 4.41 -15.22 -11.82
CA ALA A 198 4.40 -14.09 -12.77
C ALA A 198 3.07 -13.48 -13.25
N ALA A 199 1.99 -13.61 -12.50
CA ALA A 199 0.92 -12.61 -12.51
C ALA A 199 0.61 -12.27 -11.06
N GLU A 200 0.84 -11.02 -10.67
CA GLU A 200 0.25 -10.46 -9.46
C GLU A 200 -1.20 -10.97 -9.39
N SER A 201 -1.51 -11.78 -8.37
CA SER A 201 -2.88 -11.85 -7.87
C SER A 201 -3.14 -10.46 -7.33
N PHE A 202 -3.49 -9.55 -8.23
CA PHE A 202 -4.04 -8.25 -7.91
C PHE A 202 -5.36 -8.54 -7.20
N GLU A 203 -5.28 -8.76 -5.90
CA GLU A 203 -6.42 -8.76 -5.00
C GLU A 203 -7.08 -7.38 -5.16
N ASP A 204 -8.35 -7.40 -5.54
CA ASP A 204 -9.23 -6.26 -5.72
C ASP A 204 -9.35 -5.54 -4.37
N PRO A 205 -8.72 -4.36 -4.16
CA PRO A 205 -8.57 -3.77 -2.82
C PRO A 205 -9.86 -3.26 -2.18
N ASP A 206 -11.03 -3.50 -2.76
CA ASP A 206 -12.23 -2.73 -2.47
C ASP A 206 -13.48 -3.62 -2.40
N LEU A 207 -13.58 -4.44 -1.34
CA LEU A 207 -14.77 -5.22 -1.04
C LEU A 207 -15.38 -4.81 0.30
N LEU A 208 -16.13 -3.71 0.33
CA LEU A 208 -17.14 -3.49 1.38
C LEU A 208 -18.41 -2.81 0.84
N SER A 209 -19.55 -3.47 1.15
CA SER A 209 -20.96 -2.98 1.23
C SER A 209 -21.90 -3.08 0.00
N GLY A 210 -22.05 -4.27 -0.58
CA GLY A 210 -23.21 -4.69 -1.38
C GLY A 210 -23.40 -6.20 -1.25
N VAL A 211 -23.19 -6.65 -0.01
CA VAL A 211 -22.90 -8.02 0.40
C VAL A 211 -24.13 -8.54 1.12
N VAL A 212 -24.56 -9.73 0.78
CA VAL A 212 -25.67 -10.41 1.47
C VAL A 212 -25.08 -11.45 2.42
N ASP A 213 -25.71 -11.65 3.57
CA ASP A 213 -25.28 -12.70 4.50
C ASP A 213 -25.64 -14.09 3.97
N ALA A 214 -24.72 -15.03 4.16
CA ALA A 214 -24.93 -16.43 3.87
C ALA A 214 -26.12 -16.93 4.70
N PRO A 215 -27.06 -17.66 4.09
CA PRO A 215 -28.05 -18.41 4.84
C PRO A 215 -27.37 -19.32 5.86
N PRO A 216 -27.99 -19.58 7.03
CA PRO A 216 -27.37 -20.34 8.12
C PRO A 216 -26.73 -21.66 7.67
N ARG A 217 -27.36 -22.36 6.73
CA ARG A 217 -26.83 -23.62 6.17
C ARG A 217 -25.52 -23.42 5.40
N LEU A 218 -25.51 -22.50 4.44
CA LEU A 218 -24.31 -22.20 3.66
C LEU A 218 -23.18 -21.70 4.58
N ALA A 219 -23.55 -20.96 5.64
CA ALA A 219 -22.61 -20.56 6.69
C ALA A 219 -21.99 -21.75 7.43
N MET A 220 -22.80 -22.75 7.79
CA MET A 220 -22.31 -23.99 8.41
C MET A 220 -21.41 -24.79 7.47
N GLU A 221 -21.79 -24.95 6.21
CA GLU A 221 -20.96 -25.66 5.21
C GLU A 221 -19.57 -25.00 5.07
N MET A 222 -19.51 -23.67 5.03
CA MET A 222 -18.24 -22.95 5.03
C MET A 222 -17.46 -23.16 6.35
N ALA A 223 -18.13 -23.08 7.50
CA ALA A 223 -17.49 -23.31 8.80
C ALA A 223 -16.86 -24.71 8.88
N ASP A 224 -17.58 -25.72 8.38
CA ASP A 224 -17.14 -27.11 8.36
C ASP A 224 -15.94 -27.31 7.41
N LEU A 225 -15.96 -26.70 6.22
CA LEU A 225 -14.82 -26.69 5.31
C LEU A 225 -13.59 -26.04 5.94
N ILE A 226 -13.77 -24.88 6.59
CA ILE A 226 -12.66 -24.18 7.24
C ILE A 226 -12.10 -25.02 8.36
N ARG A 227 -12.95 -25.55 9.25
CA ARG A 227 -12.51 -26.50 10.29
C ARG A 227 -11.73 -27.67 9.68
N PHE A 228 -12.26 -28.30 8.64
CA PHE A 228 -11.57 -29.39 7.95
C PHE A 228 -10.18 -28.95 7.45
N LYS A 229 -10.05 -27.78 6.82
CA LYS A 229 -8.78 -27.31 6.24
C LYS A 229 -7.81 -26.68 7.23
N THR A 230 -8.23 -26.28 8.43
CA THR A 230 -7.37 -25.59 9.40
C THR A 230 -7.05 -26.39 10.66
N SER A 231 -7.82 -27.44 11.00
CA SER A 231 -7.55 -28.27 12.19
C SER A 231 -6.14 -28.87 12.18
N THR A 232 -5.51 -29.01 13.35
CA THR A 232 -4.18 -29.63 13.48
C THR A 232 -4.19 -31.08 13.02
N LEU A 233 -5.13 -31.86 13.54
CA LEU A 233 -5.37 -33.24 13.14
C LEU A 233 -6.68 -33.33 12.36
N THR A 234 -6.70 -34.20 11.35
CA THR A 234 -7.91 -34.50 10.60
C THR A 234 -8.90 -35.23 11.52
N ALA A 235 -10.19 -34.92 11.41
CA ALA A 235 -11.22 -35.61 12.20
C ALA A 235 -11.26 -37.11 11.86
N ILE A 236 -11.64 -37.93 12.84
CA ILE A 236 -11.75 -39.38 12.68
C ILE A 236 -12.70 -39.71 11.52
N GLY A 237 -12.28 -40.61 10.63
CA GLY A 237 -13.05 -41.00 9.45
C GLY A 237 -12.88 -40.09 8.25
N LEU A 238 -12.21 -38.94 8.39
CA LEU A 238 -11.87 -38.07 7.27
C LEU A 238 -10.38 -38.19 6.92
N GLN A 239 -10.07 -38.04 5.64
CA GLN A 239 -8.71 -37.90 5.13
C GLN A 239 -8.53 -36.51 4.54
N ARG A 240 -7.33 -35.94 4.71
CA ARG A 240 -7.04 -34.57 4.27
C ARG A 240 -5.64 -34.48 3.69
N ASN A 241 -5.54 -33.76 2.58
CA ASN A 241 -4.27 -33.32 2.03
C ASN A 241 -4.15 -31.79 2.18
N GLY A 242 -3.01 -31.37 2.72
CA GLY A 242 -2.66 -29.99 3.00
C GLY A 242 -3.46 -29.37 4.14
N VAL A 243 -2.86 -28.36 4.78
CA VAL A 243 -3.49 -27.54 5.82
C VAL A 243 -3.45 -26.08 5.35
N TRP A 244 -4.55 -25.37 5.49
CA TRP A 244 -4.61 -23.94 5.24
C TRP A 244 -4.12 -23.18 6.46
N GLY A 245 -3.21 -22.23 6.23
CA GLY A 245 -2.93 -21.18 7.21
C GLY A 245 -4.10 -20.21 7.33
N GLU A 246 -4.05 -19.33 8.33
CA GLU A 246 -5.09 -18.34 8.62
C GLU A 246 -5.37 -17.42 7.42
N GLU A 247 -4.32 -16.95 6.73
CA GLU A 247 -4.50 -16.09 5.57
C GLU A 247 -5.06 -16.85 4.36
N THR A 248 -4.61 -18.09 4.14
CA THR A 248 -5.16 -18.93 3.07
C THR A 248 -6.64 -19.21 3.32
N ALA A 249 -7.02 -19.51 4.56
CA ALA A 249 -8.41 -19.73 4.94
C ALA A 249 -9.26 -18.47 4.69
N SER A 250 -8.78 -17.30 5.14
CA SER A 250 -9.44 -16.00 4.90
C SER A 250 -9.64 -15.72 3.42
N GLN A 251 -8.59 -15.92 2.60
CA GLN A 251 -8.66 -15.76 1.15
C GLN A 251 -9.68 -16.71 0.52
N LYS A 252 -9.71 -17.99 0.94
CA LYS A 252 -10.69 -18.96 0.38
C LYS A 252 -12.13 -18.61 0.75
N ILE A 253 -12.38 -18.10 1.97
CA ILE A 253 -13.70 -17.59 2.36
C ILE A 253 -14.15 -16.47 1.42
N GLU A 254 -13.28 -15.50 1.15
CA GLU A 254 -13.57 -14.38 0.25
C GLU A 254 -13.84 -14.84 -1.18
N HIS A 255 -12.94 -15.67 -1.72
CA HIS A 255 -13.05 -16.19 -3.09
C HIS A 255 -14.36 -16.95 -3.33
N LEU A 256 -14.71 -17.84 -2.39
CA LEU A 256 -15.95 -18.60 -2.44
C LEU A 256 -17.17 -17.70 -2.22
N GLY A 257 -17.06 -16.69 -1.34
CA GLY A 257 -18.08 -15.66 -1.14
C GLY A 257 -18.37 -14.84 -2.40
N LEU A 258 -17.35 -14.50 -3.20
CA LEU A 258 -17.52 -13.84 -4.50
C LEU A 258 -18.21 -14.75 -5.51
N MET A 259 -17.83 -16.04 -5.57
CA MET A 259 -18.46 -17.01 -6.47
C MET A 259 -19.94 -17.20 -6.15
N PHE A 260 -20.28 -17.44 -4.88
CA PHE A 260 -21.68 -17.54 -4.45
C PHE A 260 -22.43 -16.21 -4.61
N GLY A 261 -21.75 -15.07 -4.44
CA GLY A 261 -22.29 -13.75 -4.72
C GLY A 261 -22.66 -13.55 -6.19
N ALA A 262 -21.83 -14.04 -7.12
CA ALA A 262 -22.12 -13.99 -8.55
C ALA A 262 -23.32 -14.87 -8.93
N LEU A 263 -23.43 -16.07 -8.33
CA LEU A 263 -24.59 -16.94 -8.51
C LEU A 263 -25.88 -16.28 -7.98
N ALA A 264 -25.83 -15.63 -6.82
CA ALA A 264 -26.98 -14.99 -6.20
C ALA A 264 -27.43 -13.69 -6.88
N ALA A 265 -26.48 -12.92 -7.44
CA ALA A 265 -26.78 -11.59 -7.96
C ALA A 265 -27.76 -11.63 -9.14
N SER A 266 -28.61 -10.60 -9.24
CA SER A 266 -29.65 -10.53 -10.27
C SER A 266 -29.06 -10.47 -11.70
N PRO A 267 -29.65 -11.19 -12.67
CA PRO A 267 -29.30 -11.09 -14.09
C PRO A 267 -29.56 -9.71 -14.68
N SER A 268 -30.59 -9.01 -14.20
CA SER A 268 -30.96 -7.66 -14.67
C SER A 268 -30.19 -6.54 -13.96
N GLY A 269 -29.42 -6.87 -12.92
CA GLY A 269 -28.62 -5.89 -12.16
C GLY A 269 -27.30 -5.55 -12.84
N ILE A 270 -26.59 -4.55 -12.30
CA ILE A 270 -25.25 -4.13 -12.77
C ILE A 270 -24.22 -5.28 -12.76
N ILE A 271 -24.41 -6.25 -11.85
CA ILE A 271 -23.55 -7.43 -11.72
C ILE A 271 -23.81 -8.44 -12.84
N LYS A 272 -25.03 -8.49 -13.37
CA LYS A 272 -25.50 -9.49 -14.34
C LYS A 272 -25.23 -10.92 -13.85
N GLY A 273 -25.54 -11.21 -12.59
CA GLY A 273 -25.33 -12.53 -11.99
C GLY A 273 -26.32 -13.58 -12.49
N ARG A 274 -26.31 -14.78 -11.90
CA ARG A 274 -27.20 -15.87 -12.35
C ARG A 274 -28.64 -15.72 -11.83
N GLY A 275 -28.83 -15.13 -10.65
CA GLY A 275 -30.14 -15.02 -9.99
C GLY A 275 -30.57 -16.28 -9.24
N VAL A 276 -29.64 -17.12 -8.81
CA VAL A 276 -29.94 -18.30 -7.98
C VAL A 276 -30.43 -17.83 -6.60
N SER A 277 -31.52 -18.39 -6.10
CA SER A 277 -32.03 -18.05 -4.77
C SER A 277 -30.99 -18.40 -3.70
N LEU A 278 -30.78 -17.52 -2.73
CA LEU A 278 -29.85 -17.77 -1.61
C LEU A 278 -30.15 -19.10 -0.91
N SER A 279 -31.42 -19.47 -0.79
CA SER A 279 -31.86 -20.74 -0.18
C SER A 279 -31.41 -22.01 -0.92
N GLN A 280 -31.05 -21.87 -2.21
CA GLN A 280 -30.57 -22.95 -3.08
C GLN A 280 -29.04 -23.02 -3.14
N LEU A 281 -28.32 -22.06 -2.56
CA LEU A 281 -26.87 -22.08 -2.53
C LEU A 281 -26.36 -23.13 -1.54
N THR A 282 -25.47 -23.99 -2.03
CA THR A 282 -24.76 -25.02 -1.27
C THR A 282 -23.43 -25.35 -1.96
N PHE A 283 -22.44 -25.81 -1.21
CA PHE A 283 -21.19 -26.34 -1.75
C PHE A 283 -21.40 -27.55 -2.66
N GLY A 284 -22.52 -28.27 -2.52
CA GLY A 284 -22.91 -29.34 -3.43
C GLY A 284 -23.04 -28.88 -4.90
N LEU A 285 -23.30 -27.59 -5.14
CA LEU A 285 -23.34 -27.04 -6.51
C LEU A 285 -21.97 -27.08 -7.21
N LEU A 286 -20.87 -27.10 -6.44
CA LEU A 286 -19.52 -26.95 -6.98
C LEU A 286 -18.98 -28.23 -7.64
N ILE A 287 -19.71 -29.35 -7.60
CA ILE A 287 -19.35 -30.56 -8.35
C ILE A 287 -19.96 -30.59 -9.75
N PHE A 288 -20.80 -29.62 -10.13
CA PHE A 288 -21.45 -29.64 -11.44
C PHE A 288 -20.67 -28.77 -12.45
N PRO A 289 -20.22 -29.35 -13.58
CA PRO A 289 -19.46 -28.63 -14.60
C PRO A 289 -20.12 -27.35 -15.10
N GLY A 290 -21.44 -27.35 -15.30
CA GLY A 290 -22.19 -26.20 -15.81
C GLY A 290 -22.10 -24.95 -14.92
N VAL A 291 -21.99 -25.12 -13.61
CA VAL A 291 -21.79 -24.00 -12.66
C VAL A 291 -20.45 -23.31 -12.90
N TRP A 292 -19.40 -24.10 -13.15
CA TRP A 292 -18.06 -23.58 -13.40
C TRP A 292 -17.91 -22.98 -14.78
N ASP A 293 -18.43 -23.63 -15.81
CA ASP A 293 -18.40 -23.12 -17.18
C ASP A 293 -19.15 -21.78 -17.29
N TRP A 294 -20.31 -21.66 -16.64
CA TRP A 294 -21.02 -20.37 -16.53
C TRP A 294 -20.20 -19.34 -15.77
N TYR A 295 -19.62 -19.69 -14.61
CA TYR A 295 -18.87 -18.73 -13.80
C TYR A 295 -17.63 -18.19 -14.55
N LEU A 296 -16.92 -19.06 -15.26
CA LEU A 296 -15.78 -18.69 -16.10
C LEU A 296 -16.20 -17.76 -17.23
N GLN A 297 -17.25 -18.12 -17.99
CA GLN A 297 -17.77 -17.26 -19.07
C GLN A 297 -18.28 -15.92 -18.55
N TRP A 298 -18.97 -15.91 -17.41
CA TRP A 298 -19.45 -14.70 -16.76
C TRP A 298 -18.29 -13.78 -16.36
N ARG A 299 -17.21 -14.33 -15.79
CA ARG A 299 -15.99 -13.59 -15.46
C ARG A 299 -15.33 -13.02 -16.71
N GLU A 300 -15.24 -13.80 -17.78
CA GLU A 300 -14.70 -13.36 -19.06
C GLU A 300 -15.55 -12.24 -19.68
N GLN A 301 -16.88 -12.37 -19.74
CA GLN A 301 -17.75 -11.32 -20.29
C GLN A 301 -17.68 -10.03 -19.49
N ARG A 302 -17.55 -10.14 -18.16
CA ARG A 302 -17.48 -8.99 -17.26
C ARG A 302 -16.14 -8.26 -17.36
N ARG A 303 -15.03 -8.99 -17.50
CA ARG A 303 -13.66 -8.44 -17.51
C ARG A 303 -13.07 -8.26 -18.93
N GLY A 304 -13.52 -9.04 -19.89
CA GLY A 304 -13.02 -9.14 -21.27
C GLY A 304 -11.93 -10.20 -21.51
N PHE A 305 -11.46 -10.92 -20.48
CA PHE A 305 -10.38 -11.92 -20.58
C PHE A 305 -10.26 -12.77 -19.31
N TYR A 306 -9.49 -13.87 -19.37
CA TYR A 306 -9.14 -14.74 -18.24
C TYR A 306 -7.83 -14.33 -17.54
N THR A 307 -7.69 -14.66 -16.25
CA THR A 307 -6.50 -14.42 -15.44
C THR A 307 -6.16 -15.65 -14.61
N LYS A 308 -5.05 -15.58 -13.88
CA LYS A 308 -4.66 -16.58 -12.87
C LYS A 308 -5.76 -16.89 -11.85
N TRP A 309 -6.60 -15.92 -11.51
CA TRP A 309 -7.70 -16.09 -10.57
C TRP A 309 -8.62 -17.27 -10.92
N GLU A 310 -9.02 -17.38 -12.18
CA GLU A 310 -9.94 -18.42 -12.64
C GLU A 310 -9.31 -19.81 -12.52
N GLU A 311 -8.01 -19.91 -12.83
CA GLU A 311 -7.25 -21.14 -12.61
C GLU A 311 -7.15 -21.48 -11.13
N ASP A 312 -6.79 -20.52 -10.27
CA ASP A 312 -6.68 -20.75 -8.83
C ASP A 312 -8.00 -21.21 -8.21
N MET A 313 -9.14 -20.68 -8.69
CA MET A 313 -10.47 -21.14 -8.29
C MET A 313 -10.75 -22.58 -8.74
N LEU A 314 -10.37 -22.95 -9.96
CA LEU A 314 -10.50 -24.33 -10.45
C LEU A 314 -9.60 -25.29 -9.67
N MET A 315 -8.38 -24.88 -9.30
CA MET A 315 -7.50 -25.68 -8.46
C MET A 315 -8.07 -25.89 -7.06
N VAL A 316 -8.70 -24.86 -6.47
CA VAL A 316 -9.44 -25.01 -5.21
C VAL A 316 -10.54 -26.05 -5.38
N ALA A 317 -11.36 -25.94 -6.42
CA ALA A 317 -12.43 -26.90 -6.71
C ALA A 317 -11.90 -28.34 -6.83
N GLN A 318 -10.84 -28.53 -7.62
CA GLN A 318 -10.17 -29.83 -7.77
C GLN A 318 -9.69 -30.38 -6.42
N SER A 319 -9.13 -29.53 -5.56
CA SER A 319 -8.66 -29.94 -4.23
C SER A 319 -9.80 -30.40 -3.31
N LEU A 320 -11.00 -29.86 -3.50
CA LEU A 320 -12.19 -30.20 -2.72
C LEU A 320 -12.89 -31.47 -3.21
N THR A 321 -12.65 -31.88 -4.46
CA THR A 321 -13.24 -33.10 -5.06
C THR A 321 -12.25 -34.23 -5.26
N ARG A 322 -10.97 -34.01 -4.95
CA ARG A 322 -9.88 -34.98 -5.08
C ARG A 322 -10.22 -36.31 -4.41
N SER A 323 -9.83 -37.41 -5.06
CA SER A 323 -9.99 -38.76 -4.52
C SER A 323 -9.44 -38.87 -3.10
N GLU A 324 -10.20 -39.57 -2.25
CA GLU A 324 -9.95 -39.84 -0.82
C GLU A 324 -9.94 -38.61 0.10
N VAL A 325 -9.30 -37.51 -0.29
CA VAL A 325 -8.95 -36.39 0.59
C VAL A 325 -9.75 -35.11 0.37
N GLY A 326 -10.58 -35.05 -0.67
CA GLY A 326 -11.42 -33.90 -0.99
C GLY A 326 -12.54 -33.71 0.03
N TRP A 327 -12.76 -32.48 0.51
CA TRP A 327 -13.81 -32.21 1.49
C TRP A 327 -15.22 -32.50 0.92
N ILE A 328 -15.56 -31.92 -0.24
CA ILE A 328 -16.86 -32.15 -0.88
C ILE A 328 -17.06 -33.64 -1.19
N ARG A 329 -16.00 -34.34 -1.64
CA ARG A 329 -16.05 -35.78 -1.90
C ARG A 329 -16.48 -36.59 -0.66
N GLN A 330 -16.06 -36.18 0.53
CA GLN A 330 -16.36 -36.85 1.79
C GLN A 330 -17.72 -36.44 2.41
N HIS A 331 -18.48 -35.55 1.77
CA HIS A 331 -19.75 -35.00 2.30
C HIS A 331 -20.90 -35.18 1.27
N PRO A 332 -21.32 -36.42 0.97
CA PRO A 332 -22.40 -36.70 0.01
C PRO A 332 -23.76 -36.08 0.40
N GLU A 333 -23.98 -35.78 1.67
CA GLU A 333 -25.18 -35.11 2.17
C GLU A 333 -25.40 -33.72 1.56
N LEU A 334 -24.35 -33.07 1.04
CA LEU A 334 -24.45 -31.80 0.32
C LEU A 334 -25.40 -31.88 -0.89
N LEU A 335 -25.52 -33.06 -1.51
CA LEU A 335 -26.40 -33.27 -2.67
C LEU A 335 -27.88 -33.09 -2.33
N GLN A 336 -28.30 -33.38 -1.09
CA GLN A 336 -29.72 -33.38 -0.70
C GLN A 336 -30.42 -32.04 -0.94
N LYS A 337 -29.65 -30.94 -0.97
CA LYS A 337 -30.14 -29.57 -1.14
C LYS A 337 -29.92 -29.02 -2.54
N VAL A 338 -29.20 -29.74 -3.39
CA VAL A 338 -29.08 -29.39 -4.80
C VAL A 338 -30.47 -29.52 -5.43
N ARG A 339 -30.83 -28.52 -6.23
CA ARG A 339 -32.03 -28.48 -7.05
C ARG A 339 -31.60 -28.21 -8.50
N PRO A 340 -32.38 -28.66 -9.50
CA PRO A 340 -32.11 -28.29 -10.88
C PRO A 340 -32.03 -26.77 -11.02
N ILE A 341 -31.03 -26.29 -11.73
CA ILE A 341 -30.87 -24.88 -12.07
C ILE A 341 -30.76 -24.83 -13.58
N GLU A 342 -31.75 -24.23 -14.23
CA GLU A 342 -31.83 -24.17 -15.69
C GLU A 342 -30.48 -23.71 -16.28
N GLY A 343 -30.00 -24.42 -17.30
CA GLY A 343 -28.72 -24.12 -17.98
C GLY A 343 -27.45 -24.33 -17.15
N LEU A 344 -27.52 -24.70 -15.87
CA LEU A 344 -26.33 -24.99 -15.03
C LEU A 344 -26.29 -26.44 -14.52
N ILE A 345 -27.42 -26.98 -14.09
CA ILE A 345 -27.53 -28.29 -13.46
C ILE A 345 -28.82 -28.96 -13.95
N ALA A 346 -28.67 -30.05 -14.71
CA ALA A 346 -29.77 -30.84 -15.21
C ALA A 346 -30.26 -31.86 -14.16
N PRO A 347 -31.55 -32.24 -14.14
CA PRO A 347 -32.07 -33.26 -13.24
C PRO A 347 -31.33 -34.60 -13.32
N GLU A 348 -30.88 -34.99 -14.51
CA GLU A 348 -30.17 -36.24 -14.78
C GLU A 348 -28.78 -36.27 -14.12
N GLU A 349 -28.11 -35.12 -14.06
CA GLU A 349 -26.81 -34.98 -13.38
C GLU A 349 -26.97 -35.16 -11.86
N ILE A 350 -28.05 -34.63 -11.29
CA ILE A 350 -28.38 -34.83 -9.87
C ILE A 350 -28.69 -36.32 -9.61
N ALA A 351 -29.45 -36.95 -10.50
CA ALA A 351 -29.76 -38.38 -10.41
C ALA A 351 -28.51 -39.26 -10.57
N PHE A 352 -27.53 -38.85 -11.37
CA PHE A 352 -26.22 -39.51 -11.46
C PHE A 352 -25.43 -39.35 -10.15
N ALA A 353 -25.27 -38.12 -9.66
CA ALA A 353 -24.57 -37.85 -8.40
C ALA A 353 -25.21 -38.55 -7.19
N SER A 354 -26.53 -38.77 -7.20
CA SER A 354 -27.23 -39.50 -6.14
C SER A 354 -26.98 -40.99 -6.18
N ARG A 355 -26.68 -41.56 -7.36
CA ARG A 355 -26.34 -42.97 -7.52
C ARG A 355 -24.85 -43.22 -7.27
N ASP A 356 -24.00 -42.31 -7.73
CA ASP A 356 -22.55 -42.41 -7.61
C ASP A 356 -21.92 -41.03 -7.34
N TRP A 357 -21.88 -40.65 -6.06
CA TRP A 357 -21.30 -39.38 -5.62
C TRP A 357 -19.81 -39.28 -5.94
N HIS A 358 -19.08 -40.39 -5.77
CA HIS A 358 -17.65 -40.43 -6.03
C HIS A 358 -17.35 -40.30 -7.52
N GLY A 359 -18.09 -41.01 -8.38
CA GLY A 359 -18.01 -40.88 -9.82
C GLY A 359 -18.36 -39.48 -10.31
N ALA A 360 -19.34 -38.81 -9.71
CA ALA A 360 -19.63 -37.40 -10.01
C ALA A 360 -18.48 -36.47 -9.62
N CYS A 361 -17.87 -36.67 -8.44
CA CYS A 361 -16.67 -35.95 -8.04
C CYS A 361 -15.49 -36.20 -9.00
N ASP A 362 -15.29 -37.43 -9.47
CA ASP A 362 -14.22 -37.80 -10.41
C ASP A 362 -14.45 -37.22 -11.82
N ALA A 363 -15.70 -37.20 -12.29
CA ALA A 363 -16.08 -36.53 -13.52
C ALA A 363 -15.77 -35.03 -13.45
N PHE A 364 -16.17 -34.38 -12.36
CA PHE A 364 -15.89 -32.96 -12.15
C PHE A 364 -14.40 -32.66 -11.96
N HIS A 365 -13.67 -33.47 -11.20
CA HIS A 365 -12.24 -33.28 -10.98
C HIS A 365 -11.47 -33.28 -12.31
N ARG A 366 -11.83 -34.20 -13.23
CA ARG A 366 -11.30 -34.20 -14.60
C ARG A 366 -11.69 -32.96 -15.39
N HIS A 367 -12.97 -32.56 -15.36
CA HIS A 367 -13.46 -31.34 -16.01
C HIS A 367 -12.67 -30.10 -15.58
N ALA A 368 -12.57 -29.89 -14.27
CA ALA A 368 -11.83 -28.78 -13.70
C ALA A 368 -10.34 -28.83 -14.07
N GLY A 369 -9.74 -30.03 -14.14
CA GLY A 369 -8.37 -30.24 -14.62
C GLY A 369 -8.16 -29.79 -16.07
N TYR A 370 -9.07 -30.16 -16.97
CA TYR A 370 -9.02 -29.72 -18.36
C TYR A 370 -9.24 -28.22 -18.51
N ARG A 371 -10.27 -27.67 -17.86
CA ARG A 371 -10.53 -26.22 -17.85
C ARG A 371 -9.35 -25.42 -17.29
N SER A 372 -8.70 -25.91 -16.25
CA SER A 372 -7.50 -25.26 -15.70
C SER A 372 -6.40 -25.11 -16.75
N LYS A 373 -6.14 -26.16 -17.55
CA LYS A 373 -5.14 -26.13 -18.62
C LYS A 373 -5.56 -25.25 -19.80
N GLU A 374 -6.85 -25.19 -20.13
CA GLU A 374 -7.35 -24.28 -21.15
C GLU A 374 -7.20 -22.83 -20.71
N ILE A 375 -7.61 -22.50 -19.49
CA ILE A 375 -7.46 -21.16 -18.89
C ILE A 375 -5.99 -20.76 -18.83
N GLN A 376 -5.07 -21.66 -18.47
CA GLN A 376 -3.62 -21.41 -18.53
C GLN A 376 -3.12 -20.94 -19.90
N ARG A 377 -3.69 -21.46 -20.99
CA ARG A 377 -3.27 -21.11 -22.36
C ARG A 377 -3.81 -19.77 -22.83
N VAL A 378 -4.97 -19.34 -22.31
CA VAL A 378 -5.68 -18.15 -22.78
C VAL A 378 -5.64 -16.98 -21.79
N MET A 379 -5.23 -17.23 -20.54
CA MET A 379 -5.14 -16.17 -19.56
C MET A 379 -4.14 -15.12 -19.99
N ARG A 380 -4.47 -13.86 -19.69
CA ARG A 380 -3.61 -12.74 -20.01
C ARG A 380 -2.97 -12.21 -18.74
N VAL A 381 -1.64 -12.12 -18.74
CA VAL A 381 -0.90 -11.28 -17.79
C VAL A 381 -1.12 -9.84 -18.22
N HIS A 382 -2.13 -9.19 -17.64
CA HIS A 382 -2.61 -7.91 -18.16
C HIS A 382 -1.60 -6.76 -18.00
N ARG A 383 -0.64 -6.87 -17.08
CA ARG A 383 0.42 -5.90 -16.93
C ARG A 383 1.70 -6.65 -16.62
N ASP A 384 2.79 -6.24 -17.26
CA ASP A 384 4.10 -6.55 -16.72
C ASP A 384 4.14 -6.00 -15.27
N PRO A 385 4.23 -6.87 -14.24
CA PRO A 385 4.21 -6.44 -12.84
C PRO A 385 5.35 -5.46 -12.51
N PHE A 386 6.38 -5.47 -13.36
CA PHE A 386 7.52 -4.61 -13.26
C PHE A 386 7.34 -3.26 -13.96
N GLU A 387 6.32 -3.07 -14.82
CA GLU A 387 6.09 -1.82 -15.57
C GLU A 387 6.15 -0.57 -14.67
N PRO A 388 5.55 -0.55 -13.45
CA PRO A 388 5.61 0.63 -12.60
C PRO A 388 7.02 1.03 -12.13
N ILE A 389 7.95 0.09 -12.13
CA ILE A 389 9.32 0.23 -11.64
C ILE A 389 10.34 -0.04 -12.75
N MET A 390 9.92 -0.10 -14.01
CA MET A 390 10.80 -0.53 -15.10
C MET A 390 12.00 0.40 -15.26
N VAL A 391 11.77 1.71 -15.15
CA VAL A 391 12.84 2.72 -15.14
C VAL A 391 13.89 2.50 -14.05
N VAL A 392 13.54 1.81 -12.96
CA VAL A 392 14.47 1.45 -11.87
C VAL A 392 15.17 0.13 -12.19
N LEU A 393 14.43 -0.87 -12.67
CA LEU A 393 15.00 -2.18 -12.99
C LEU A 393 15.93 -2.12 -14.20
N GLU A 394 15.73 -1.20 -15.13
CA GLU A 394 16.59 -0.98 -16.29
C GLU A 394 17.91 -0.30 -15.93
N ALA A 395 17.97 0.46 -14.83
CA ALA A 395 19.20 1.10 -14.36
C ALA A 395 20.30 0.08 -14.05
N ASP A 396 21.57 0.50 -14.16
CA ASP A 396 22.73 -0.35 -13.86
C ASP A 396 22.75 -0.80 -12.39
N SER A 397 22.35 0.10 -11.50
CA SER A 397 22.13 -0.17 -10.09
C SER A 397 20.70 0.17 -9.68
N PRO A 398 19.76 -0.79 -9.81
CA PRO A 398 18.36 -0.58 -9.43
C PRO A 398 18.21 -0.14 -7.96
N LEU A 399 19.02 -0.70 -7.06
CA LEU A 399 18.99 -0.34 -5.64
C LEU A 399 19.45 1.10 -5.40
N SER A 400 20.52 1.54 -6.08
CA SER A 400 21.00 2.93 -5.98
C SER A 400 19.98 3.92 -6.55
N GLU A 401 19.33 3.56 -7.66
CA GLU A 401 18.29 4.39 -8.27
C GLU A 401 17.10 4.56 -7.31
N TYR A 402 16.63 3.46 -6.71
CA TYR A 402 15.51 3.50 -5.76
C TYR A 402 15.85 4.20 -4.44
N ARG A 403 17.11 4.11 -3.98
CA ARG A 403 17.59 4.80 -2.78
C ARG A 403 17.40 6.33 -2.87
N LYS A 404 17.39 6.94 -4.06
CA LYS A 404 17.14 8.38 -4.23
C LYS A 404 15.82 8.83 -3.58
N ILE A 405 14.83 7.94 -3.47
CA ILE A 405 13.56 8.21 -2.79
C ILE A 405 13.78 8.50 -1.30
N THR A 406 14.66 7.75 -0.63
CA THR A 406 14.97 7.98 0.79
C THR A 406 15.68 9.31 1.01
N ASP A 407 16.55 9.71 0.08
CA ASP A 407 17.25 10.99 0.13
C ASP A 407 16.27 12.16 -0.09
N GLU A 408 15.30 12.00 -0.98
CA GLU A 408 14.21 12.98 -1.21
C GLU A 408 13.26 13.11 -0.01
N ILE A 409 13.03 12.04 0.76
CA ILE A 409 12.29 12.13 2.04
C ILE A 409 13.07 12.99 3.04
N LEU A 410 14.36 12.70 3.25
CA LEU A 410 15.19 13.43 4.21
C LEU A 410 15.37 14.90 3.82
N ARG A 411 15.65 15.18 2.55
CA ARG A 411 15.77 16.54 2.01
C ARG A 411 14.53 17.39 2.24
N ARG A 412 13.36 16.74 2.32
CA ARG A 412 12.05 17.40 2.48
C ARG A 412 11.40 17.09 3.82
N MET A 413 12.18 16.58 4.76
CA MET A 413 11.72 16.32 6.12
C MET A 413 11.37 17.66 6.79
N PRO A 414 10.17 17.79 7.39
CA PRO A 414 9.83 18.97 8.16
C PRO A 414 10.77 19.17 9.35
N ASP A 415 11.02 20.42 9.71
CA ASP A 415 11.66 20.78 10.96
C ASP A 415 10.90 20.16 12.15
N GLU A 416 11.62 19.44 13.00
CA GLU A 416 11.03 18.65 14.06
C GLU A 416 10.45 19.51 15.18
N ASP A 417 11.16 20.57 15.57
CA ASP A 417 10.76 21.43 16.68
C ASP A 417 9.47 22.19 16.33
N ARG A 418 9.36 22.65 15.08
CA ARG A 418 8.19 23.39 14.59
C ARG A 418 7.04 22.47 14.17
N TYR A 419 7.34 21.27 13.64
CA TYR A 419 6.33 20.37 13.06
C TYR A 419 6.54 18.91 13.47
N PRO A 420 6.49 18.59 14.77
CA PRO A 420 6.92 17.30 15.31
C PRO A 420 6.16 16.11 14.70
N ARG A 421 4.85 16.26 14.47
CA ARG A 421 4.03 15.21 13.84
C ARG A 421 4.39 14.96 12.38
N ALA A 422 4.67 16.00 11.61
CA ALA A 422 4.99 15.86 10.19
C ALA A 422 6.42 15.32 10.01
N ALA A 423 7.35 15.72 10.88
CA ALA A 423 8.69 15.14 10.97
C ALA A 423 8.62 13.66 11.34
N ALA A 424 7.84 13.29 12.38
CA ALA A 424 7.61 11.90 12.77
C ALA A 424 7.03 11.06 11.63
N GLU A 425 6.09 11.60 10.85
CA GLU A 425 5.59 10.94 9.64
C GLU A 425 6.70 10.72 8.61
N ALA A 426 7.51 11.73 8.32
CA ALA A 426 8.62 11.61 7.36
C ALA A 426 9.67 10.57 7.80
N VAL A 427 10.07 10.57 9.09
CA VAL A 427 11.00 9.58 9.64
C VAL A 427 10.42 8.17 9.55
N ARG A 428 9.13 7.97 9.87
CA ARG A 428 8.45 6.68 9.68
C ARG A 428 8.56 6.20 8.23
N LEU A 429 8.27 7.07 7.25
CA LEU A 429 8.32 6.71 5.83
C LEU A 429 9.75 6.38 5.36
N PHE A 430 10.73 7.16 5.82
CA PHE A 430 12.15 6.92 5.57
C PHE A 430 12.61 5.56 6.13
N ARG A 431 12.19 5.18 7.34
CA ARG A 431 12.48 3.86 7.94
C ARG A 431 11.76 2.72 7.24
N LEU A 432 10.52 2.93 6.83
CA LEU A 432 9.74 1.94 6.10
C LEU A 432 10.43 1.55 4.77
N LEU A 433 10.89 2.53 3.98
CA LEU A 433 11.64 2.23 2.75
C LEU A 433 13.05 1.68 3.05
N ARG A 434 13.80 2.28 3.97
CA ARG A 434 15.18 1.85 4.25
C ARG A 434 15.26 0.43 4.79
N LEU A 435 14.39 0.05 5.74
CA LEU A 435 14.37 -1.31 6.27
C LEU A 435 13.87 -2.30 5.22
N GLY A 436 12.90 -1.91 4.39
CA GLY A 436 12.52 -2.72 3.24
C GLY A 436 13.71 -3.01 2.30
N LEU A 437 14.53 -1.99 2.02
CA LEU A 437 15.69 -2.08 1.12
C LEU A 437 16.83 -2.95 1.70
N HIS A 438 16.89 -3.11 3.01
CA HIS A 438 17.93 -3.92 3.65
C HIS A 438 17.48 -5.36 3.91
N LEU A 439 16.22 -5.54 4.27
CA LEU A 439 15.73 -6.83 4.73
C LEU A 439 15.10 -7.66 3.61
N GLY A 440 14.62 -7.00 2.54
CA GLY A 440 13.92 -7.69 1.46
C GLY A 440 12.66 -8.42 1.90
N LEU A 441 12.09 -8.10 3.06
CA LEU A 441 10.95 -8.81 3.63
C LEU A 441 9.68 -8.62 2.81
N ARG A 442 8.80 -9.63 2.83
CA ARG A 442 7.41 -9.47 2.37
C ARG A 442 6.68 -8.44 3.23
N GLN A 443 5.66 -7.81 2.66
CA GLN A 443 4.88 -6.78 3.35
C GLN A 443 4.33 -7.25 4.69
N LYS A 444 3.87 -8.51 4.79
CA LYS A 444 3.35 -9.10 6.03
C LYS A 444 4.42 -9.05 7.13
N ASN A 445 5.60 -9.60 6.85
CA ASN A 445 6.70 -9.68 7.81
C ASN A 445 7.16 -8.29 8.24
N LEU A 446 7.24 -7.32 7.32
CA LEU A 446 7.62 -5.94 7.65
C LEU A 446 6.53 -5.20 8.44
N ARG A 447 5.25 -5.39 8.08
CA ARG A 447 4.08 -4.78 8.73
C ARG A 447 3.88 -5.27 10.16
N GLN A 448 4.08 -6.57 10.38
CA GLN A 448 3.90 -7.24 11.66
C GLN A 448 5.18 -7.29 12.51
N LEU A 449 6.29 -6.75 12.00
CA LEU A 449 7.56 -6.68 12.74
C LEU A 449 7.34 -5.90 14.04
N ARG A 450 7.60 -6.56 15.17
CA ARG A 450 7.55 -5.95 16.51
C ARG A 450 8.82 -5.17 16.78
N VAL A 451 8.80 -4.34 17.82
CA VAL A 451 10.00 -3.65 18.30
C VAL A 451 10.17 -3.84 19.80
N CYS A 452 11.39 -4.20 20.19
CA CYS A 452 11.87 -4.19 21.57
C CYS A 452 12.87 -3.03 21.71
N PRO A 453 12.53 -1.96 22.46
CA PRO A 453 13.46 -0.88 22.75
C PRO A 453 14.76 -1.39 23.38
N ARG A 454 15.86 -0.66 23.14
CA ARG A 454 17.17 -1.00 23.71
C ARG A 454 17.09 -0.95 25.25
N GLY A 455 17.73 -1.91 25.90
CA GLY A 455 17.71 -2.06 27.36
C GLY A 455 16.48 -2.79 27.92
N GLN A 456 15.52 -3.19 27.07
CA GLN A 456 14.44 -4.10 27.47
C GLN A 456 14.77 -5.55 27.10
N PHE A 457 14.13 -6.49 27.79
CA PHE A 457 14.28 -7.91 27.50
C PHE A 457 13.52 -8.28 26.23
N PRO A 458 14.20 -8.78 25.18
CA PRO A 458 13.52 -9.18 23.96
C PRO A 458 12.53 -10.33 24.17
N THR A 459 11.56 -10.42 23.27
CA THR A 459 10.62 -11.54 23.26
C THR A 459 11.37 -12.83 22.94
N SER A 460 11.06 -13.92 23.65
CA SER A 460 11.68 -15.23 23.38
C SER A 460 11.31 -15.74 21.98
N GLU A 461 12.25 -16.46 21.35
CA GLU A 461 12.06 -17.00 20.00
C GLU A 461 10.81 -17.89 19.91
N ARG A 462 10.58 -18.74 20.91
CA ARG A 462 9.38 -19.57 21.01
C ARG A 462 8.07 -18.76 21.02
N ARG A 463 8.03 -17.64 21.74
CA ARG A 463 6.83 -16.79 21.76
C ARG A 463 6.64 -16.06 20.43
N LEU A 464 7.73 -15.70 19.74
CA LEU A 464 7.68 -15.15 18.39
C LEU A 464 7.20 -16.20 17.37
N GLU A 465 7.56 -17.47 17.54
CA GLU A 465 7.04 -18.60 16.75
C GLU A 465 5.53 -18.76 16.93
N ASP A 466 5.06 -18.75 18.19
CA ASP A 466 3.63 -18.84 18.52
C ASP A 466 2.83 -17.69 17.89
N MET A 467 3.38 -16.46 17.92
CA MET A 467 2.78 -15.28 17.30
C MET A 467 2.99 -15.19 15.78
N LYS A 468 3.86 -16.03 15.21
CA LYS A 468 4.28 -16.01 13.80
C LYS A 468 4.71 -14.63 13.31
N CYS A 469 5.46 -13.90 14.12
CA CYS A 469 5.97 -12.57 13.80
C CYS A 469 7.44 -12.40 14.18
N GLY A 470 8.09 -11.40 13.61
CA GLY A 470 9.47 -11.03 13.95
C GLY A 470 9.56 -9.92 14.99
N GLU A 471 10.77 -9.65 15.45
CA GLU A 471 11.10 -8.54 16.34
C GLU A 471 12.40 -7.84 15.93
N LEU A 472 12.37 -6.51 15.90
CA LEU A 472 13.55 -5.67 15.89
C LEU A 472 14.00 -5.45 17.34
N ARG A 473 15.25 -5.79 17.65
CA ARG A 473 15.80 -5.75 19.01
C ARG A 473 17.28 -5.40 19.01
N TRP A 474 17.82 -4.98 20.14
CA TRP A 474 19.26 -4.76 20.29
C TRP A 474 19.98 -6.08 20.58
N SER A 475 21.08 -6.36 19.86
CA SER A 475 22.01 -7.46 20.14
C SER A 475 23.23 -6.90 20.88
N ASP A 476 23.38 -7.24 22.16
CA ASP A 476 24.56 -6.85 22.93
C ASP A 476 25.82 -7.55 22.43
N ARG A 477 25.69 -8.80 21.94
CA ARG A 477 26.79 -9.58 21.37
C ARG A 477 27.40 -8.89 20.14
N ASP A 478 26.55 -8.44 19.24
CA ASP A 478 26.97 -7.88 17.95
C ASP A 478 26.99 -6.34 17.96
N SER A 479 26.66 -5.73 19.10
CA SER A 479 26.57 -4.27 19.29
C SER A 479 25.73 -3.57 18.22
N GLY A 480 24.55 -4.13 17.92
CA GLY A 480 23.73 -3.63 16.83
C GLY A 480 22.26 -4.02 16.87
N TRP A 481 21.46 -3.34 16.06
CA TRP A 481 20.03 -3.64 15.90
C TRP A 481 19.86 -4.91 15.07
N GLU A 482 19.38 -5.98 15.70
CA GLU A 482 19.05 -7.27 15.09
C GLU A 482 17.58 -7.31 14.68
N VAL A 483 17.31 -7.78 13.47
CA VAL A 483 16.00 -8.27 13.06
C VAL A 483 16.01 -9.78 13.18
N LEU A 484 15.24 -10.32 14.13
CA LEU A 484 14.99 -11.76 14.26
C LEU A 484 13.57 -12.08 13.80
N ILE A 485 13.44 -13.04 12.89
CA ILE A 485 12.14 -13.56 12.44
C ILE A 485 12.19 -15.09 12.42
N PRO A 486 11.38 -15.79 13.20
CA PRO A 486 11.31 -17.24 13.13
C PRO A 486 10.91 -17.74 11.74
N SER A 487 11.46 -18.87 11.30
CA SER A 487 11.18 -19.44 9.98
C SER A 487 9.68 -19.63 9.73
N VAL A 488 8.93 -20.08 10.74
CA VAL A 488 7.47 -20.31 10.70
C VAL A 488 6.64 -19.05 10.42
N ALA A 489 7.21 -17.86 10.58
CA ALA A 489 6.56 -16.60 10.21
C ALA A 489 6.67 -16.31 8.70
N PHE A 490 7.54 -17.02 7.98
CA PHE A 490 7.64 -16.93 6.53
C PHE A 490 6.75 -17.98 5.86
N LYS A 491 6.14 -17.58 4.75
CA LYS A 491 5.36 -18.47 3.89
C LYS A 491 6.20 -19.64 3.35
N ASN A 492 7.48 -19.41 3.08
CA ASN A 492 8.40 -20.41 2.55
C ASN A 492 9.23 -21.06 3.68
N SER A 493 8.67 -21.21 4.89
CA SER A 493 9.40 -21.73 6.05
C SER A 493 10.07 -23.10 5.82
N GLY A 494 9.48 -23.92 4.95
CA GLY A 494 10.02 -25.23 4.55
C GLY A 494 11.03 -25.21 3.41
N SER A 495 11.40 -24.04 2.87
CA SER A 495 12.41 -23.96 1.81
C SER A 495 13.81 -24.25 2.33
N SER A 496 14.71 -24.63 1.42
CA SER A 496 16.13 -24.84 1.71
C SER A 496 16.82 -23.61 2.33
N PHE A 497 16.32 -22.40 2.05
CA PHE A 497 16.85 -21.15 2.61
C PHE A 497 16.87 -21.14 4.14
N PHE A 498 15.78 -21.58 4.77
CA PHE A 498 15.68 -21.51 6.23
C PHE A 498 16.34 -22.69 6.91
N GLY A 499 16.23 -23.91 6.34
CA GLY A 499 16.77 -25.11 6.99
C GLY A 499 16.33 -25.25 8.45
N GLN A 500 15.08 -24.87 8.77
CA GLN A 500 14.50 -24.80 10.12
C GLN A 500 15.14 -23.76 11.07
N LYS A 501 15.96 -22.83 10.58
CA LYS A 501 16.57 -21.75 11.39
C LYS A 501 15.83 -20.42 11.19
N PRO A 502 15.81 -19.54 12.21
CA PRO A 502 15.25 -18.20 12.08
C PRO A 502 16.07 -17.35 11.11
N PHE A 503 15.43 -16.38 10.47
CA PHE A 503 16.11 -15.26 9.84
C PHE A 503 16.70 -14.35 10.92
N ARG A 504 17.99 -14.04 10.81
CA ARG A 504 18.69 -13.09 11.68
C ARG A 504 19.55 -12.17 10.82
N LEU A 505 19.39 -10.87 11.01
CA LEU A 505 20.23 -9.86 10.34
C LEU A 505 20.53 -8.72 11.31
N ILE A 506 21.82 -8.43 11.50
CA ILE A 506 22.26 -7.18 12.13
C ILE A 506 22.21 -6.08 11.08
N LEU A 507 21.44 -5.04 11.36
CA LEU A 507 21.31 -3.89 10.48
C LEU A 507 22.63 -3.10 10.46
N PRO A 508 23.17 -2.74 9.29
CA PRO A 508 24.41 -1.97 9.22
C PRO A 508 24.14 -0.50 9.56
N ASP A 509 24.91 0.10 10.46
CA ASP A 509 24.78 1.53 10.78
C ASP A 509 25.43 2.43 9.71
N LEU A 510 24.83 2.41 8.51
CA LEU A 510 25.25 3.21 7.37
C LEU A 510 24.25 4.34 7.14
N LEU A 511 24.79 5.55 7.03
CA LEU A 511 24.03 6.80 6.81
C LEU A 511 23.05 7.06 7.96
N ASP A 512 23.60 7.05 9.18
CA ASP A 512 22.89 7.35 10.43
C ASP A 512 21.66 6.45 10.66
N LEU A 513 21.70 5.18 10.23
CA LEU A 513 20.55 4.28 10.34
C LEU A 513 20.08 4.18 11.79
N TYR A 514 21.01 4.01 12.72
CA TYR A 514 20.72 3.85 14.16
C TYR A 514 20.14 5.12 14.75
N LYS A 515 20.75 6.29 14.47
CA LYS A 515 20.22 7.59 14.91
C LYS A 515 18.75 7.78 14.55
N TYR A 516 18.38 7.52 13.29
CA TYR A 516 16.99 7.67 12.86
C TYR A 516 16.07 6.56 13.40
N LEU A 517 16.60 5.38 13.67
CA LEU A 517 15.84 4.26 14.23
C LEU A 517 15.53 4.51 15.71
N GLU A 518 16.52 4.94 16.49
CA GLU A 518 16.39 5.32 17.90
C GLU A 518 15.46 6.52 18.05
N ALA A 519 15.67 7.61 17.29
CA ALA A 519 14.76 8.75 17.30
C ALA A 519 13.30 8.35 16.97
N TYR A 520 13.12 7.40 16.06
CA TYR A 520 11.81 6.88 15.73
C TYR A 520 11.18 6.11 16.90
N ILE A 521 11.93 5.17 17.47
CA ILE A 521 11.47 4.30 18.57
C ILE A 521 11.16 5.12 19.82
N ASP A 522 12.05 6.02 20.21
CA ASP A 522 12.01 6.70 21.50
C ASP A 522 11.04 7.88 21.51
N ARG A 523 10.96 8.65 20.41
CA ARG A 523 10.22 9.92 20.37
C ARG A 523 9.12 9.94 19.33
N HIS A 524 9.43 9.67 18.07
CA HIS A 524 8.44 9.87 17.00
C HIS A 524 7.25 8.93 17.09
N ARG A 525 7.44 7.68 17.53
CA ARG A 525 6.31 6.75 17.74
C ARG A 525 5.30 7.32 18.74
N GLY A 526 5.76 7.87 19.86
CA GLY A 526 4.91 8.55 20.84
C GLY A 526 4.11 9.70 20.23
N VAL A 527 4.73 10.53 19.38
CA VAL A 527 4.06 11.64 18.67
C VAL A 527 2.96 11.13 17.71
N LEU A 528 3.17 9.99 17.06
CA LEU A 528 2.19 9.41 16.12
C LEU A 528 1.02 8.71 16.83
N LEU A 529 1.26 8.09 17.99
CA LEU A 529 0.23 7.45 18.82
C LEU A 529 -0.63 8.49 19.54
N GLY A 530 -0.02 9.54 20.07
CA GLY A 530 -0.68 10.44 21.01
C GLY A 530 -1.21 9.65 22.21
N PRO A 531 -2.50 9.76 22.57
CA PRO A 531 -3.07 9.09 23.73
C PRO A 531 -3.54 7.64 23.46
N ALA A 532 -3.27 7.07 22.29
CA ALA A 532 -3.71 5.71 21.96
C ALA A 532 -2.72 4.64 22.45
N ASP A 533 -3.23 3.43 22.69
CA ASP A 533 -2.43 2.28 23.08
C ASP A 533 -1.43 1.89 21.98
N ASP A 534 -0.23 1.48 22.41
CA ASP A 534 0.81 1.01 21.51
C ASP A 534 0.57 -0.47 21.11
N PRO A 535 0.39 -0.79 19.81
CA PRO A 535 0.24 -2.17 19.37
C PRO A 535 1.53 -3.02 19.47
N GLY A 536 2.68 -2.39 19.75
CA GLY A 536 4.00 -3.03 19.81
C GLY A 536 4.63 -3.34 18.45
N THR A 537 3.94 -3.02 17.34
CA THR A 537 4.52 -3.09 16.00
C THR A 537 5.47 -1.92 15.78
N LEU A 538 6.56 -2.17 15.03
CA LEU A 538 7.55 -1.16 14.70
C LEU A 538 6.91 0.01 13.94
N PHE A 539 6.18 -0.29 12.88
CA PHE A 539 5.48 0.71 12.08
C PHE A 539 4.03 0.89 12.56
N ILE A 540 3.65 2.15 12.78
CA ILE A 540 2.31 2.53 13.25
C ILE A 540 1.70 3.64 12.39
N LYS A 541 0.38 3.64 12.28
CA LYS A 541 -0.41 4.72 11.67
C LYS A 541 -0.32 5.96 12.54
N THR A 542 -0.49 7.11 11.90
CA THR A 542 -0.72 8.35 12.65
C THR A 542 -2.16 8.33 13.15
N VAL A 543 -2.35 8.30 14.46
CA VAL A 543 -3.69 8.23 15.05
C VAL A 543 -4.48 9.52 14.78
N LYS A 544 -5.76 9.37 14.46
CA LYS A 544 -6.68 10.47 14.15
C LYS A 544 -7.80 10.47 15.18
N ALA A 545 -8.44 11.63 15.39
CA ALA A 545 -9.60 11.74 16.28
C ALA A 545 -10.72 10.72 15.96
N THR A 546 -10.87 10.37 14.68
CA THR A 546 -11.91 9.44 14.18
C THR A 546 -11.49 7.97 14.16
N SER A 547 -10.23 7.63 14.50
CA SER A 547 -9.75 6.25 14.46
C SER A 547 -8.59 6.05 15.42
N LYS A 548 -8.83 5.28 16.49
CA LYS A 548 -7.83 4.91 17.50
C LYS A 548 -6.93 3.73 17.12
N GLN A 549 -7.28 2.97 16.08
CA GLN A 549 -6.47 1.83 15.66
C GLN A 549 -5.14 2.29 15.04
N ALA A 550 -4.02 2.04 15.73
CA ALA A 550 -2.68 2.44 15.32
C ALA A 550 -1.96 1.39 14.46
N ALA A 551 -2.27 0.10 14.62
CA ALA A 551 -1.62 -0.95 13.83
C ALA A 551 -2.02 -0.90 12.36
N TYR A 552 -1.07 -1.07 11.44
CA TYR A 552 -1.36 -1.20 10.02
C TYR A 552 -1.98 -2.57 9.69
N GLY A 553 -3.14 -2.56 9.03
CA GLY A 553 -3.65 -3.71 8.28
C GLY A 553 -3.06 -3.74 6.86
N SER A 554 -3.31 -4.82 6.11
CA SER A 554 -2.74 -5.04 4.76
C SER A 554 -3.01 -3.87 3.80
N THR A 555 -4.28 -3.49 3.64
CA THR A 555 -4.70 -2.37 2.77
C THR A 555 -4.05 -1.06 3.20
N THR A 556 -4.12 -0.73 4.49
CA THR A 556 -3.56 0.54 4.99
C THR A 556 -2.04 0.60 4.88
N PHE A 557 -1.35 -0.54 4.96
CA PHE A 557 0.10 -0.61 4.76
C PHE A 557 0.46 -0.40 3.29
N TYR A 558 -0.28 -1.05 2.37
CA TYR A 558 -0.14 -0.85 0.93
C TYR A 558 -0.40 0.61 0.53
N GLU A 559 -1.48 1.21 1.03
CA GLU A 559 -1.80 2.62 0.78
C GLU A 559 -0.75 3.57 1.35
N ALA A 560 -0.23 3.29 2.54
CA ALA A 560 0.85 4.08 3.14
C ALA A 560 2.09 4.02 2.23
N TRP A 561 2.48 2.83 1.78
CA TRP A 561 3.59 2.64 0.84
C TRP A 561 3.39 3.44 -0.44
N ARG A 562 2.23 3.24 -1.09
CA ARG A 562 1.88 3.92 -2.33
C ARG A 562 1.90 5.44 -2.16
N THR A 563 1.42 5.95 -1.03
CA THR A 563 1.46 7.39 -0.71
C THR A 563 2.89 7.91 -0.61
N VAL A 564 3.84 7.12 -0.06
CA VAL A 564 5.27 7.50 -0.05
C VAL A 564 5.78 7.64 -1.48
N ILE A 565 5.50 6.65 -2.34
CA ILE A 565 5.96 6.64 -3.73
C ILE A 565 5.35 7.81 -4.50
N GLN A 566 4.06 8.08 -4.33
CA GLN A 566 3.38 9.21 -4.97
C GLN A 566 3.99 10.55 -4.55
N ARG A 567 4.38 10.69 -3.29
CA ARG A 567 4.83 11.96 -2.72
C ARG A 567 6.32 12.25 -2.92
N TYR A 568 7.16 11.21 -2.86
CA TYR A 568 8.61 11.33 -2.87
C TYR A 568 9.29 10.52 -3.96
N GLY A 569 8.65 9.45 -4.45
CA GLY A 569 9.22 8.59 -5.49
C GLY A 569 9.11 9.18 -6.89
N ILE A 570 7.89 9.53 -7.29
CA ILE A 570 7.59 9.97 -8.67
C ILE A 570 8.05 11.41 -8.88
N TYR A 571 8.97 11.62 -9.81
CA TYR A 571 9.38 12.97 -10.22
C TYR A 571 8.23 13.69 -10.93
N ASN A 572 7.87 14.86 -10.42
CA ASN A 572 6.84 15.74 -10.94
C ASN A 572 7.47 16.96 -11.63
N PRO A 573 7.41 17.04 -12.98
CA PRO A 573 8.09 18.09 -13.74
C PRO A 573 7.52 19.48 -13.49
N TYR A 574 6.25 19.59 -13.08
CA TYR A 574 5.61 20.89 -12.80
C TYR A 574 6.05 21.48 -11.46
N THR A 575 6.53 20.64 -10.54
CA THR A 575 6.93 21.09 -9.19
C THR A 575 8.43 20.94 -8.92
N GLY A 576 9.16 20.21 -9.78
CA GLY A 576 10.55 19.83 -9.58
C GLY A 576 10.78 18.83 -8.43
N ARG A 577 9.72 18.28 -7.84
CA ARG A 577 9.75 17.42 -6.65
C ARG A 577 9.69 15.94 -7.03
N GLY A 578 10.14 15.06 -6.14
CA GLY A 578 10.18 13.61 -6.36
C GLY A 578 11.52 13.13 -6.91
N ALA A 579 11.83 11.85 -6.73
CA ALA A 579 13.19 11.35 -6.91
C ALA A 579 13.49 10.79 -8.31
N ILE A 580 12.54 10.09 -8.94
CA ILE A 580 12.82 9.24 -10.11
C ILE A 580 11.87 9.59 -11.25
N LYS A 581 12.44 9.92 -12.41
CA LYS A 581 11.69 10.21 -13.64
C LYS A 581 11.10 8.92 -14.22
N GLY A 582 9.83 8.96 -14.60
CA GLY A 582 9.12 7.81 -15.20
C GLY A 582 8.67 6.73 -14.21
N LEU A 583 8.99 6.86 -12.92
CA LEU A 583 8.48 5.95 -11.89
C LEU A 583 6.96 6.08 -11.78
N LEU A 584 6.26 4.95 -11.61
CA LEU A 584 4.82 4.94 -11.39
C LEU A 584 4.45 4.43 -9.99
N PRO A 585 3.22 4.68 -9.53
CA PRO A 585 2.73 4.21 -8.23
C PRO A 585 2.71 2.68 -8.16
N HIS A 586 3.31 2.16 -7.09
CA HIS A 586 3.50 0.73 -6.86
C HIS A 586 3.50 0.39 -5.36
N GLY A 587 3.46 -0.91 -5.06
CA GLY A 587 3.34 -1.43 -3.69
C GLY A 587 4.65 -1.95 -3.10
N PRO A 588 4.63 -2.43 -1.84
CA PRO A 588 5.81 -2.93 -1.14
C PRO A 588 6.50 -4.12 -1.81
N HIS A 589 5.77 -4.98 -2.53
CA HIS A 589 6.34 -6.16 -3.18
C HIS A 589 7.42 -5.79 -4.19
N ASN A 590 7.24 -4.68 -4.92
CA ASN A 590 8.18 -4.23 -5.93
C ASN A 590 9.56 -3.87 -5.38
N LEU A 591 9.70 -3.67 -4.07
CA LEU A 591 11.01 -3.52 -3.46
C LEU A 591 11.84 -4.80 -3.49
N ARG A 592 11.17 -5.95 -3.34
CA ARG A 592 11.80 -7.27 -3.46
C ARG A 592 12.25 -7.51 -4.90
N ASP A 593 11.44 -7.09 -5.87
CA ASP A 593 11.81 -7.16 -7.30
C ASP A 593 13.09 -6.36 -7.59
N ILE A 594 13.18 -5.15 -7.04
CA ILE A 594 14.35 -4.28 -7.17
C ILE A 594 15.58 -4.90 -6.51
N LEU A 595 15.43 -5.48 -5.31
CA LEU A 595 16.53 -6.13 -4.60
C LEU A 595 17.05 -7.36 -5.34
N ALA A 596 16.15 -8.28 -5.70
CA ALA A 596 16.51 -9.48 -6.44
C ALA A 596 17.19 -9.12 -7.77
N THR A 597 16.64 -8.16 -8.51
CA THR A 597 17.20 -7.72 -9.78
C THR A 597 18.53 -7.00 -9.61
N HIS A 598 18.69 -6.17 -8.58
CA HIS A 598 19.96 -5.51 -8.28
C HIS A 598 21.05 -6.54 -7.98
N ILE A 599 20.82 -7.47 -7.05
CA ILE A 599 21.80 -8.52 -6.73
C ILE A 599 22.08 -9.38 -7.95
N LEU A 600 21.06 -9.73 -8.74
CA LEU A 600 21.23 -10.51 -9.96
C LEU A 600 22.09 -9.78 -11.00
N LYS A 601 21.88 -8.48 -11.21
CA LYS A 601 22.70 -7.68 -12.13
C LYS A 601 24.15 -7.53 -11.66
N GLN A 602 24.37 -7.42 -10.35
CA GLN A 602 25.71 -7.24 -9.79
C GLN A 602 26.51 -8.55 -9.74
N THR A 603 25.85 -9.68 -9.47
CA THR A 603 26.51 -10.95 -9.14
C THR A 603 26.33 -12.03 -10.21
N GLY A 604 25.31 -11.90 -11.07
CA GLY A 604 24.89 -12.94 -12.01
C GLY A 604 24.32 -14.20 -11.35
N SER A 605 24.20 -14.24 -10.02
CA SER A 605 23.81 -15.44 -9.26
C SER A 605 22.35 -15.40 -8.83
N TYR A 606 21.57 -16.36 -9.33
CA TYR A 606 20.19 -16.59 -8.87
C TYR A 606 20.14 -16.96 -7.39
N GLU A 607 21.16 -17.67 -6.89
CA GLU A 607 21.23 -18.08 -5.49
C GLU A 607 21.39 -16.87 -4.57
N GLN A 608 22.36 -16.00 -4.84
CA GLN A 608 22.56 -14.80 -4.02
C GLN A 608 21.34 -13.86 -4.09
N ALA A 609 20.73 -13.71 -5.27
CA ALA A 609 19.51 -12.94 -5.43
C ALA A 609 18.34 -13.57 -4.63
N SER A 610 18.26 -14.90 -4.56
CA SER A 610 17.22 -15.59 -3.77
C SER A 610 17.37 -15.35 -2.27
N TYR A 611 18.61 -15.26 -1.77
CA TYR A 611 18.89 -14.97 -0.36
C TYR A 611 18.44 -13.55 0.03
N ALA A 612 18.62 -12.57 -0.86
CA ALA A 612 18.20 -11.19 -0.64
C ALA A 612 16.68 -11.04 -0.44
N ILE A 613 15.90 -12.00 -0.93
CA ILE A 613 14.43 -11.99 -0.81
C ILE A 613 13.88 -13.23 -0.07
N GLN A 614 14.73 -14.06 0.54
CA GLN A 614 14.30 -15.26 1.27
C GLN A 614 13.41 -16.20 0.42
N ASP A 615 13.82 -16.43 -0.83
CA ASP A 615 13.13 -17.30 -1.79
C ASP A 615 14.07 -18.39 -2.34
N THR A 616 13.63 -19.17 -3.33
CA THR A 616 14.48 -20.19 -3.99
C THR A 616 15.10 -19.68 -5.29
N PRO A 617 16.26 -20.21 -5.71
CA PRO A 617 16.90 -19.82 -6.97
C PRO A 617 16.01 -20.02 -8.21
N ASP A 618 15.22 -21.11 -8.25
CA ASP A 618 14.32 -21.41 -9.38
C ASP A 618 13.26 -20.33 -9.57
N VAL A 619 12.67 -19.85 -8.46
CA VAL A 619 11.70 -18.74 -8.48
C VAL A 619 12.37 -17.48 -9.00
N VAL A 620 13.60 -17.19 -8.57
CA VAL A 620 14.32 -16.00 -9.06
C VAL A 620 14.63 -16.10 -10.55
N GLN A 621 15.06 -17.27 -11.02
CA GLN A 621 15.36 -17.49 -12.43
C GLN A 621 14.13 -17.28 -13.31
N GLU A 622 12.99 -17.85 -12.91
CA GLU A 622 11.74 -17.74 -13.66
C GLU A 622 11.24 -16.28 -13.75
N HIS A 623 11.37 -15.52 -12.66
CA HIS A 623 10.81 -14.18 -12.55
C HIS A 623 11.74 -13.05 -13.01
N TYR A 624 13.04 -13.15 -12.72
CA TYR A 624 14.01 -12.06 -12.91
C TYR A 624 15.08 -12.40 -13.93
N GLY A 625 15.12 -13.63 -14.46
CA GLY A 625 16.13 -14.06 -15.44
C GLY A 625 16.23 -13.15 -16.67
N ARG A 626 15.13 -12.48 -17.04
CA ARG A 626 15.10 -11.51 -18.14
C ARG A 626 15.93 -10.24 -17.91
N PHE A 627 16.28 -9.93 -16.66
CA PHE A 627 17.10 -8.75 -16.30
C PHE A 627 18.58 -9.07 -16.15
N LEU A 628 18.96 -10.33 -16.36
CA LEU A 628 20.36 -10.74 -16.34
C LEU A 628 21.12 -10.03 -17.49
N PRO A 629 22.29 -9.43 -17.24
CA PRO A 629 23.08 -8.80 -18.29
C PRO A 629 23.35 -9.77 -19.45
N GLN A 630 23.23 -9.30 -20.68
CA GLN A 630 23.47 -10.12 -21.89
C GLN A 630 24.91 -10.62 -21.97
N ASP A 631 25.87 -9.86 -21.41
CA ASP A 631 27.28 -10.20 -21.40
C ASP A 631 27.72 -10.83 -20.06
N LYS A 632 27.34 -12.10 -19.87
CA LYS A 632 27.76 -12.89 -18.69
C LYS A 632 29.29 -13.06 -18.62
N ALA A 633 29.96 -13.03 -19.77
CA ALA A 633 31.40 -13.18 -19.87
C ALA A 633 32.13 -11.96 -19.28
N ALA A 634 31.61 -10.75 -19.51
CA ALA A 634 32.15 -9.54 -18.87
C ALA A 634 32.02 -9.56 -17.33
N LEU A 635 30.96 -10.17 -16.78
CA LEU A 635 30.78 -10.29 -15.34
C LEU A 635 31.79 -11.28 -14.72
N ALA A 636 31.99 -12.43 -15.38
CA ALA A 636 33.01 -13.40 -15.01
C ALA A 636 34.42 -12.79 -15.13
N ALA A 637 34.69 -12.02 -16.18
CA ALA A 637 35.96 -11.33 -16.38
C ALA A 637 36.27 -10.33 -15.26
N ARG A 638 35.28 -9.59 -14.72
CA ARG A 638 35.50 -8.71 -13.55
C ARG A 638 35.96 -9.48 -12.31
N ILE A 639 35.32 -10.62 -12.03
CA ILE A 639 35.70 -11.45 -10.88
C ILE A 639 37.11 -12.03 -11.08
N LEU A 640 37.43 -12.47 -12.30
CA LEU A 640 38.79 -12.95 -12.63
C LEU A 640 39.82 -11.82 -12.50
N ASN A 641 39.49 -10.60 -12.95
CA ASN A 641 40.38 -9.44 -12.87
C ASN A 641 40.68 -9.00 -11.43
N GLN A 642 39.74 -9.17 -10.48
CA GLN A 642 40.01 -8.88 -9.06
C GLN A 642 41.16 -9.73 -8.49
N VAL A 643 41.35 -10.96 -9.00
CA VAL A 643 42.49 -11.82 -8.61
C VAL A 643 43.81 -11.25 -9.15
N TRP A 644 43.78 -10.65 -10.34
CA TRP A 644 44.94 -10.01 -10.95
C TRP A 644 45.25 -8.63 -10.38
N GLU A 645 44.24 -7.91 -9.85
CA GLU A 645 44.40 -6.59 -9.20
C GLU A 645 44.83 -6.70 -7.73
N ALA A 646 44.56 -7.84 -7.07
CA ALA A 646 44.97 -8.11 -5.70
C ALA A 646 46.37 -8.77 -5.59
N ALA A 647 46.99 -9.09 -6.72
CA ALA A 647 48.37 -9.57 -6.86
C ALA A 647 49.31 -8.40 -7.18
#